data_AF-A0A7V5VDC4-F1
#
_entry.id   AF-A0A7V5VDC4-F1
#
_cell.length_a   1.000
_cell.length_b   1.000
_cell.length_c   1.000
_cell.angle_alpha   90.00
_cell.angle_beta   90.00
_cell.angle_gamma   90.00
#
_symmetry.space_group_name_H-M   'P 1'
#
loop_
_entity.id
_entity.type
_entity.pdbx_description
1 polymer ?
#
loop_
_entity_poly.entity_id
_entity_poly.type
_entity_poly.pdbx_seq_one_letter_code
_entity_poly.pdbx_strand_id
1 'polypeptide(L)'
;YLATPEIVQQAMDRFAGLTGRQYRLFEYYGASKAERVIVLMGSGCDAAEETIDYLNARGENLGMVKVRLFRPFSAAHLLAALPPTAKVVAVLDRTKEPGSAGEPLYQDVLTAISEGMMSGTAPFATFPKVIGGRYGLSSKEFTPAMIKGLFDEMATEQPKNHFTLGIIDDVTHTSIDFDPEFDIEPEEVTRAVFWGLGSDGTVGANKNSIKIIGEGTPNYAQGYFVYDSKKAGARTISHLRFGPNPIKSTYLIRRANFVAVHQFGFLERYNTLDLAAEGATFLLNSPFGPDEVWDKIPRPVQEQIISKKLKFYVVDAYKVARDNNMGVRINTVMQTCFFAISGILPQEQAIAKIKEAIEKTYGKRGEVVVRMNFAAVDAALAHLHEVKVPGHADSAIDLPPVVPAQAPDFVQQITAKMIAGDGDLLPVSALPADGTYPSATTRWEKRNLALEVPVWESDLCIQCGKCVMVCPHSVIRSKIYDEKELAGAPETFKATGARWRELAGQQYTLQVAVEDCTGCRLCVEVCPAKDKSRVGRKAINMAPQPPLREQERANWEFFLSLPEISSHEGEKNGLKFGSVRNVQLLQPMFEFSSACAGCGETPYLRLLTQLFGDRALVANATGCSSIYGGNLPTTPWSVNQEGRGPAWSNSLFEDNAEFGLGMRLTLDKQAEYARELVERLQDEIGAQLAAALLGADQSTDAGIAAQRERVQALKEKLSGRADAAARDLLSLADALVKKSVWIVGGDGWAYDIGFGGLDHVLASGRNVNLLVMDTEVYSNTGGQASKATSLAAVAKFAAGGKETPKKDLGLLAMSYGHVYVAQIAMGANDAQTVKVFQEAEAYDGPSLIIAYSQCIAHGIDMTKGMHHQKLAVDSGHWLLYRYNPALKAEGRKPLHLDSKAPKIPLQDYIYTESRYRMLQQAHPDTAARLLEKAQQAVNERWHHYEQLAQLDE
;
A
#
# COMPACT_ATOMS: atom_id res chain seq x y z
N TYR A 1 22.31 -31.21 22.36
CA TYR A 1 22.64 -30.79 20.99
C TYR A 1 23.03 -31.99 20.11
N LEU A 2 24.07 -32.76 20.46
CA LEU A 2 24.49 -33.95 19.66
C LEU A 2 23.40 -35.03 19.50
N ALA A 3 22.58 -35.29 20.53
CA ALA A 3 21.48 -36.26 20.46
C ALA A 3 20.23 -35.74 19.72
N THR A 4 20.15 -34.44 19.42
CA THR A 4 18.95 -33.81 18.85
C THR A 4 18.57 -34.38 17.47
N PRO A 5 19.51 -34.62 16.52
CA PRO A 5 19.18 -35.27 15.24
C PRO A 5 18.40 -36.59 15.41
N GLU A 6 18.89 -37.49 16.26
CA GLU A 6 18.25 -38.78 16.53
C GLU A 6 16.87 -38.63 17.17
N ILE A 7 16.74 -37.70 18.13
CA ILE A 7 15.45 -37.41 18.77
C ILE A 7 14.42 -36.91 17.73
N VAL A 8 14.86 -36.04 16.81
CA VAL A 8 14.00 -35.54 15.72
C VAL A 8 13.64 -36.67 14.76
N GLN A 9 14.58 -37.54 14.38
CA GLN A 9 14.31 -38.68 13.51
C GLN A 9 13.28 -39.64 14.15
N GLN A 10 13.44 -39.97 15.43
CA GLN A 10 12.47 -40.79 16.17
C GLN A 10 11.07 -40.15 16.22
N ALA A 11 11.00 -38.82 16.36
CA ALA A 11 9.73 -38.10 16.30
C ALA A 11 9.10 -38.16 14.91
N MET A 12 9.90 -38.05 13.83
CA MET A 12 9.46 -38.22 12.45
C MET A 12 8.94 -39.65 12.19
N ASP A 13 9.63 -40.67 12.69
CA ASP A 13 9.22 -42.07 12.56
C ASP A 13 7.92 -42.36 13.31
N ARG A 14 7.77 -41.80 14.52
CA ARG A 14 6.51 -41.85 15.28
C ARG A 14 5.38 -41.18 14.50
N PHE A 15 5.62 -40.03 13.89
CA PHE A 15 4.62 -39.34 13.07
C PHE A 15 4.23 -40.16 11.84
N ALA A 16 5.19 -40.86 11.22
CA ALA A 16 4.93 -41.78 10.13
C ALA A 16 4.02 -42.93 10.58
N GLY A 17 4.27 -43.51 11.76
CA GLY A 17 3.40 -44.55 12.33
C GLY A 17 1.95 -44.10 12.58
N LEU A 18 1.72 -42.80 12.83
CA LEU A 18 0.38 -42.24 13.02
C LEU A 18 -0.33 -41.85 11.72
N THR A 19 0.42 -41.50 10.69
CA THR A 19 -0.13 -40.76 9.53
C THR A 19 0.18 -41.39 8.18
N GLY A 20 1.08 -42.37 8.13
CA GLY A 20 1.65 -42.93 6.90
C GLY A 20 2.68 -42.03 6.20
N ARG A 21 2.92 -40.81 6.68
CA ARG A 21 3.85 -39.85 6.06
C ARG A 21 5.23 -39.93 6.70
N GLN A 22 6.16 -40.59 6.02
CA GLN A 22 7.55 -40.72 6.45
C GLN A 22 8.36 -39.46 6.13
N TYR A 23 9.13 -38.99 7.11
CA TYR A 23 10.13 -37.93 6.92
C TYR A 23 11.51 -38.41 7.37
N ARG A 24 12.55 -37.75 6.85
CA ARG A 24 13.94 -37.91 7.29
C ARG A 24 14.55 -36.53 7.50
N LEU A 25 15.61 -36.45 8.32
CA LEU A 25 16.33 -35.19 8.53
C LEU A 25 16.80 -34.55 7.21
N PHE A 26 17.31 -35.41 6.33
CA PHE A 26 17.64 -35.14 4.93
C PHE A 26 16.97 -36.23 4.09
N GLU A 27 16.10 -35.84 3.18
CA GLU A 27 15.24 -36.76 2.43
C GLU A 27 15.64 -36.72 0.95
N TYR A 28 16.18 -37.84 0.46
CA TYR A 28 16.48 -37.99 -0.96
C TYR A 28 15.23 -38.28 -1.78
N TYR A 29 15.15 -37.70 -2.97
CA TYR A 29 14.12 -37.94 -3.96
C TYR A 29 14.70 -37.97 -5.37
N GLY A 30 14.21 -38.86 -6.23
CA GLY A 30 14.61 -38.95 -7.65
C GLY A 30 15.29 -40.28 -8.00
N ALA A 31 16.01 -40.30 -9.11
CA ALA A 31 16.60 -41.52 -9.65
C ALA A 31 17.67 -42.09 -8.70
N SER A 32 17.71 -43.40 -8.48
CA SER A 32 18.72 -44.03 -7.60
C SER A 32 20.16 -43.90 -8.11
N LYS A 33 20.32 -43.63 -9.42
CA LYS A 33 21.61 -43.40 -10.09
C LYS A 33 21.78 -41.95 -10.55
N ALA A 34 21.22 -40.99 -9.82
CA ALA A 34 21.30 -39.59 -10.22
C ALA A 34 22.74 -39.05 -10.22
N GLU A 35 23.13 -38.44 -11.34
CA GLU A 35 24.45 -37.82 -11.47
C GLU A 35 24.43 -36.32 -11.12
N ARG A 36 23.24 -35.70 -11.18
CA ARG A 36 23.00 -34.29 -10.88
C ARG A 36 21.96 -34.21 -9.76
N VAL A 37 22.36 -33.66 -8.62
CA VAL A 37 21.54 -33.58 -7.41
C VAL A 37 21.42 -32.14 -6.93
N ILE A 38 20.20 -31.69 -6.64
CA ILE A 38 19.96 -30.40 -6.00
C ILE A 38 19.77 -30.59 -4.50
N VAL A 39 20.36 -29.75 -3.65
CA VAL A 39 20.10 -29.69 -2.20
C VAL A 39 19.39 -28.37 -1.91
N LEU A 40 18.18 -28.46 -1.36
CA LEU A 40 17.35 -27.27 -1.11
C LEU A 40 16.43 -27.45 0.10
N MET A 41 15.87 -26.34 0.56
CA MET A 41 14.99 -26.26 1.72
C MET A 41 13.73 -25.43 1.43
N GLY A 42 12.61 -25.78 2.08
CA GLY A 42 11.36 -25.03 2.01
C GLY A 42 10.48 -25.41 0.82
N SER A 43 9.62 -24.47 0.39
CA SER A 43 8.58 -24.74 -0.62
C SER A 43 9.12 -25.04 -2.02
N GLY A 44 10.38 -24.66 -2.32
CA GLY A 44 11.03 -24.98 -3.59
C GLY A 44 11.21 -26.48 -3.82
N CYS A 45 11.21 -27.28 -2.74
CA CYS A 45 11.30 -28.73 -2.83
C CYS A 45 10.15 -29.35 -3.65
N ASP A 46 8.92 -28.86 -3.50
CA ASP A 46 7.75 -29.45 -4.17
C ASP A 46 7.77 -29.17 -5.68
N ALA A 47 8.13 -27.94 -6.09
CA ALA A 47 8.33 -27.59 -7.50
C ALA A 47 9.50 -28.39 -8.12
N ALA A 48 10.58 -28.60 -7.36
CA ALA A 48 11.70 -29.42 -7.81
C ALA A 48 11.32 -30.90 -7.94
N GLU A 49 10.53 -31.43 -7.01
CA GLU A 49 10.00 -32.79 -7.07
C GLU A 49 9.19 -33.03 -8.35
N GLU A 50 8.23 -32.15 -8.61
CA GLU A 50 7.36 -32.22 -9.80
C GLU A 50 8.17 -32.15 -11.10
N THR A 51 9.21 -31.30 -11.13
CA THR A 51 10.09 -31.17 -12.29
C THR A 51 10.98 -32.41 -12.49
N ILE A 52 11.52 -32.97 -11.40
CA ILE A 52 12.33 -34.19 -11.42
C ILE A 52 11.49 -35.37 -11.91
N ASP A 53 10.25 -35.51 -11.46
CA ASP A 53 9.32 -36.55 -11.95
C ASP A 53 9.12 -36.45 -13.45
N TYR A 54 8.82 -35.24 -13.95
CA TYR A 54 8.58 -34.99 -15.36
C TYR A 54 9.80 -35.32 -16.24
N LEU A 55 11.00 -34.93 -15.81
CA LEU A 55 12.25 -35.13 -16.55
C LEU A 55 12.76 -36.57 -16.47
N ASN A 56 12.71 -37.21 -15.30
CA ASN A 56 13.12 -38.61 -15.15
C ASN A 56 12.19 -39.56 -15.92
N ALA A 57 10.90 -39.26 -16.00
CA ALA A 57 9.97 -40.00 -16.87
C ALA A 57 10.35 -39.93 -18.37
N ARG A 58 11.22 -38.99 -18.76
CA ARG A 58 11.75 -38.79 -20.11
C ARG A 58 13.21 -39.23 -20.28
N GLY A 59 13.73 -40.01 -19.33
CA GLY A 59 15.03 -40.67 -19.44
C GLY A 59 16.18 -39.95 -18.74
N GLU A 60 15.93 -38.86 -18.03
CA GLU A 60 16.93 -38.21 -17.20
C GLU A 60 17.22 -39.01 -15.91
N ASN A 61 18.39 -38.76 -15.30
CA ASN A 61 18.78 -39.33 -14.00
C ASN A 61 19.06 -38.19 -13.01
N LEU A 62 18.00 -37.57 -12.52
CA LEU A 62 18.06 -36.40 -11.64
C LEU A 62 17.58 -36.77 -10.23
N GLY A 63 18.11 -36.06 -9.25
CA GLY A 63 17.70 -36.20 -7.87
C GLY A 63 17.75 -34.90 -7.09
N MET A 64 17.24 -34.94 -5.87
CA MET A 64 17.38 -33.87 -4.91
C MET A 64 17.47 -34.41 -3.48
N VAL A 65 18.00 -33.58 -2.58
CA VAL A 65 17.92 -33.77 -1.14
C VAL A 65 17.12 -32.62 -0.55
N LYS A 66 16.00 -32.95 0.09
CA LYS A 66 15.19 -32.00 0.86
C LYS A 66 15.76 -31.90 2.27
N VAL A 67 16.20 -30.70 2.66
CA VAL A 67 16.68 -30.43 4.02
C VAL A 67 15.47 -30.18 4.92
N ARG A 68 15.25 -31.03 5.93
CA ARG A 68 14.15 -30.89 6.91
C ARG A 68 14.64 -30.32 8.23
N LEU A 69 15.78 -30.80 8.74
CA LEU A 69 16.42 -30.29 9.94
C LEU A 69 17.69 -29.52 9.57
N PHE A 70 17.58 -28.20 9.41
CA PHE A 70 18.73 -27.35 9.10
C PHE A 70 19.69 -27.19 10.30
N ARG A 71 19.15 -27.12 11.53
CA ARG A 71 19.94 -27.04 12.75
C ARG A 71 19.35 -27.90 13.87
N PRO A 72 20.16 -28.71 14.58
CA PRO A 72 21.59 -29.00 14.34
C PRO A 72 21.83 -29.69 12.99
N PHE A 73 22.87 -29.27 12.25
CA PHE A 73 23.17 -29.83 10.94
C PHE A 73 23.90 -31.17 11.08
N SER A 74 23.26 -32.28 10.71
CA SER A 74 23.87 -33.61 10.83
C SER A 74 24.52 -34.04 9.52
N ALA A 75 25.85 -33.81 9.42
CA ALA A 75 26.63 -34.18 8.23
C ALA A 75 26.47 -35.67 7.87
N ALA A 76 26.49 -36.57 8.87
CA ALA A 76 26.31 -38.00 8.66
C ALA A 76 24.98 -38.34 7.95
N HIS A 77 23.87 -37.71 8.35
CA HIS A 77 22.56 -37.95 7.73
C HIS A 77 22.45 -37.32 6.33
N LEU A 78 23.08 -36.16 6.10
CA LEU A 78 23.17 -35.57 4.77
C LEU A 78 23.95 -36.48 3.81
N LEU A 79 25.16 -36.90 4.21
CA LEU A 79 26.03 -37.75 3.40
C LEU A 79 25.35 -39.10 3.10
N ALA A 80 24.61 -39.67 4.05
CA ALA A 80 23.84 -40.89 3.84
C ALA A 80 22.65 -40.72 2.87
N ALA A 81 22.14 -39.50 2.70
CA ALA A 81 21.07 -39.21 1.74
C ALA A 81 21.58 -38.94 0.32
N LEU A 82 22.84 -38.55 0.14
CA LEU A 82 23.41 -38.25 -1.17
C LEU A 82 23.74 -39.54 -1.93
N PRO A 83 23.32 -39.69 -3.20
CA PRO A 83 23.62 -40.89 -3.97
C PRO A 83 25.12 -40.94 -4.32
N PRO A 84 25.78 -42.11 -4.21
CA PRO A 84 27.20 -42.28 -4.58
C PRO A 84 27.54 -41.90 -6.03
N THR A 85 26.52 -41.84 -6.89
CA THR A 85 26.63 -41.52 -8.32
C THR A 85 26.63 -40.02 -8.62
N ALA A 86 26.36 -39.16 -7.63
CA ALA A 86 26.32 -37.72 -7.86
C ALA A 86 27.72 -37.20 -8.27
N LYS A 87 27.76 -36.51 -9.42
CA LYS A 87 28.94 -35.83 -9.95
C LYS A 87 28.88 -34.33 -9.74
N VAL A 88 27.66 -33.77 -9.75
CA VAL A 88 27.39 -32.35 -9.51
C VAL A 88 26.30 -32.22 -8.45
N VAL A 89 26.58 -31.43 -7.41
CA VAL A 89 25.66 -31.08 -6.32
C VAL A 89 25.42 -29.57 -6.36
N ALA A 90 24.20 -29.15 -6.70
CA ALA A 90 23.80 -27.74 -6.66
C ALA A 90 23.05 -27.44 -5.36
N VAL A 91 23.50 -26.46 -4.60
CA VAL A 91 22.88 -26.07 -3.32
C VAL A 91 22.14 -24.75 -3.49
N LEU A 92 20.85 -24.74 -3.17
CA LEU A 92 19.98 -23.59 -3.39
C LEU A 92 19.59 -22.92 -2.06
N ASP A 93 19.99 -21.67 -1.93
CA ASP A 93 19.73 -20.81 -0.78
C ASP A 93 18.66 -19.76 -1.11
N ARG A 94 17.66 -19.64 -0.23
CA ARG A 94 16.62 -18.61 -0.31
C ARG A 94 16.98 -17.39 0.55
N THR A 95 18.23 -16.95 0.43
CA THR A 95 18.80 -15.80 1.16
C THR A 95 19.95 -15.16 0.36
N LYS A 96 20.45 -14.02 0.81
CA LYS A 96 21.65 -13.36 0.30
C LYS A 96 22.44 -12.80 1.47
N GLU A 97 23.72 -13.17 1.57
CA GLU A 97 24.66 -12.63 2.56
C GLU A 97 25.75 -11.83 1.83
N PRO A 98 25.60 -10.50 1.67
CA PRO A 98 26.55 -9.70 0.91
C PRO A 98 27.98 -9.80 1.47
N GLY A 99 28.93 -10.18 0.60
CA GLY A 99 30.35 -10.28 0.95
C GLY A 99 30.78 -11.62 1.58
N SER A 100 29.87 -12.58 1.78
CA SER A 100 30.24 -13.91 2.27
C SER A 100 30.92 -14.76 1.16
N ALA A 101 31.61 -15.82 1.57
CA ALA A 101 32.21 -16.79 0.63
C ALA A 101 31.16 -17.70 -0.05
N GLY A 102 29.88 -17.60 0.34
CA GLY A 102 28.76 -18.39 -0.15
C GLY A 102 27.60 -18.35 0.84
N GLU A 103 26.42 -18.77 0.42
CA GLU A 103 25.24 -18.76 1.30
C GLU A 103 25.28 -19.90 2.35
N PRO A 104 24.47 -19.80 3.44
CA PRO A 104 24.59 -20.71 4.59
C PRO A 104 24.44 -22.20 4.27
N LEU A 105 23.42 -22.60 3.51
CA LEU A 105 23.21 -24.01 3.20
C LEU A 105 24.31 -24.53 2.27
N TYR A 106 24.72 -23.74 1.28
CA TYR A 106 25.88 -24.05 0.43
C TYR A 106 27.15 -24.31 1.26
N GLN A 107 27.48 -23.42 2.20
CA GLN A 107 28.66 -23.58 3.05
C GLN A 107 28.59 -24.84 3.92
N ASP A 108 27.43 -25.14 4.51
CA ASP A 108 27.26 -26.35 5.34
C ASP A 108 27.39 -27.64 4.53
N VAL A 109 26.77 -27.69 3.34
CA VAL A 109 26.85 -28.84 2.45
C VAL A 109 28.28 -29.04 1.96
N LEU A 110 28.96 -27.97 1.54
CA LEU A 110 30.35 -28.02 1.10
C LEU A 110 31.26 -28.51 2.23
N THR A 111 31.07 -28.01 3.44
CA THR A 111 31.82 -28.43 4.64
C THR A 111 31.58 -29.91 4.94
N ALA A 112 30.33 -30.35 4.98
CA ALA A 112 29.98 -31.75 5.25
C ALA A 112 30.55 -32.71 4.20
N ILE A 113 30.50 -32.34 2.91
CA ILE A 113 31.11 -33.13 1.84
C ILE A 113 32.63 -33.16 2.00
N SER A 114 33.27 -32.02 2.28
CA SER A 114 34.73 -31.94 2.45
C SER A 114 35.22 -32.77 3.64
N GLU A 115 34.63 -32.61 4.82
CA GLU A 115 34.97 -33.41 6.00
C GLU A 115 34.65 -34.89 5.78
N GLY A 116 33.56 -35.20 5.09
CA GLY A 116 33.21 -36.57 4.70
C GLY A 116 34.26 -37.21 3.79
N MET A 117 34.75 -36.47 2.78
CA MET A 117 35.80 -36.93 1.88
C MET A 117 37.13 -37.12 2.62
N MET A 118 37.50 -36.20 3.51
CA MET A 118 38.73 -36.29 4.31
C MET A 118 38.71 -37.47 5.30
N SER A 119 37.54 -37.77 5.87
CA SER A 119 37.36 -38.87 6.83
C SER A 119 37.01 -40.22 6.18
N GLY A 120 36.81 -40.25 4.86
CA GLY A 120 36.39 -41.46 4.14
C GLY A 120 34.95 -41.90 4.41
N THR A 121 34.10 -40.99 4.92
CA THR A 121 32.68 -41.26 5.20
C THR A 121 31.72 -40.72 4.13
N ALA A 122 32.22 -39.89 3.20
CA ALA A 122 31.44 -39.44 2.06
C ALA A 122 31.11 -40.61 1.10
N PRO A 123 29.93 -40.61 0.46
CA PRO A 123 29.52 -41.69 -0.45
C PRO A 123 30.22 -41.63 -1.82
N PHE A 124 31.04 -40.62 -2.09
CA PHE A 124 31.62 -40.36 -3.41
C PHE A 124 33.00 -40.98 -3.57
N ALA A 125 33.26 -41.55 -4.75
CA ALA A 125 34.62 -42.02 -5.11
C ALA A 125 35.61 -40.87 -5.33
N THR A 126 35.10 -39.72 -5.78
CA THR A 126 35.85 -38.50 -6.07
C THR A 126 35.06 -37.29 -5.60
N PHE A 127 35.73 -36.20 -5.25
CA PHE A 127 35.05 -35.00 -4.79
C PHE A 127 34.08 -34.47 -5.87
N PRO A 128 32.76 -34.40 -5.63
CA PRO A 128 31.81 -33.91 -6.63
C PRO A 128 31.95 -32.40 -6.82
N LYS A 129 31.57 -31.88 -7.99
CA LYS A 129 31.45 -30.43 -8.16
C LYS A 129 30.30 -29.92 -7.29
N VAL A 130 30.60 -29.04 -6.34
CA VAL A 130 29.59 -28.39 -5.49
C VAL A 130 29.44 -26.94 -5.94
N ILE A 131 28.23 -26.57 -6.38
CA ILE A 131 27.90 -25.20 -6.78
C ILE A 131 26.80 -24.65 -5.88
N GLY A 132 26.83 -23.36 -5.57
CA GLY A 132 25.86 -22.65 -4.77
C GLY A 132 25.09 -21.63 -5.61
N GLY A 133 23.80 -21.48 -5.34
CA GLY A 133 22.96 -20.52 -6.04
C GLY A 133 21.84 -19.95 -5.18
N ARG A 134 21.41 -18.75 -5.52
CA ARG A 134 20.30 -18.06 -4.85
C ARG A 134 19.03 -18.13 -5.66
N TYR A 135 17.89 -18.29 -4.98
CA TYR A 135 16.59 -18.27 -5.63
C TYR A 135 15.53 -17.65 -4.71
N GLY A 136 14.39 -17.25 -5.28
CA GLY A 136 13.17 -17.01 -4.52
C GLY A 136 13.19 -15.90 -3.47
N LEU A 137 14.17 -14.98 -3.51
CA LEU A 137 14.25 -13.84 -2.59
C LEU A 137 12.99 -12.99 -2.67
N SER A 138 12.46 -12.58 -1.52
CA SER A 138 11.24 -11.75 -1.44
C SER A 138 10.06 -12.34 -2.23
N SER A 139 9.93 -13.67 -2.25
CA SER A 139 8.90 -14.40 -3.01
C SER A 139 9.01 -14.33 -4.53
N LYS A 140 10.20 -14.04 -5.08
CA LYS A 140 10.47 -14.23 -6.51
C LYS A 140 10.07 -15.65 -6.93
N GLU A 141 9.47 -15.77 -8.12
CA GLU A 141 9.02 -17.07 -8.63
C GLU A 141 10.16 -18.08 -8.73
N PHE A 142 9.81 -19.35 -8.52
CA PHE A 142 10.70 -20.50 -8.69
C PHE A 142 9.94 -21.61 -9.40
N THR A 143 10.11 -21.65 -10.73
CA THR A 143 9.26 -22.44 -11.64
C THR A 143 9.98 -23.67 -12.17
N PRO A 144 9.26 -24.67 -12.71
CA PRO A 144 9.85 -25.82 -13.39
C PRO A 144 10.84 -25.43 -14.50
N ALA A 145 10.56 -24.35 -15.23
CA ALA A 145 11.46 -23.80 -16.23
C ALA A 145 12.82 -23.42 -15.65
N MET A 146 12.84 -22.70 -14.53
CA MET A 146 14.08 -22.30 -13.84
C MET A 146 14.84 -23.51 -13.29
N ILE A 147 14.12 -24.51 -12.78
CA ILE A 147 14.70 -25.75 -12.24
C ILE A 147 15.32 -26.58 -13.36
N LYS A 148 14.65 -26.67 -14.51
CA LYS A 148 15.22 -27.29 -15.71
C LYS A 148 16.48 -26.54 -16.17
N GLY A 149 16.43 -25.21 -16.24
CA GLY A 149 17.61 -24.40 -16.60
C GLY A 149 18.81 -24.66 -15.69
N LEU A 150 18.59 -24.83 -14.38
CA LEU A 150 19.65 -25.27 -13.47
C LEU A 150 20.18 -26.67 -13.80
N PHE A 151 19.32 -27.65 -14.08
CA PHE A 151 19.78 -29.00 -14.44
C PHE A 151 20.52 -29.03 -15.78
N ASP A 152 20.16 -28.16 -16.73
CA ASP A 152 20.88 -27.95 -17.98
C ASP A 152 22.27 -27.34 -17.70
N GLU A 153 22.36 -26.30 -16.86
CA GLU A 153 23.63 -25.70 -16.42
C GLU A 153 24.54 -26.73 -15.74
N MET A 154 23.99 -27.58 -14.86
CA MET A 154 24.71 -28.66 -14.18
C MET A 154 25.27 -29.72 -15.13
N ALA A 155 24.76 -29.80 -16.36
CA ALA A 155 25.27 -30.74 -17.37
C ALA A 155 26.47 -30.17 -18.15
N THR A 156 26.77 -28.88 -18.01
CA THR A 156 27.92 -28.26 -18.67
C THR A 156 29.24 -28.71 -18.05
N GLU A 157 30.35 -28.51 -18.78
CA GLU A 157 31.68 -28.87 -18.30
C GLU A 157 32.11 -28.02 -17.10
N GLN A 158 31.73 -26.75 -17.06
CA GLN A 158 32.06 -25.80 -15.99
C GLN A 158 30.80 -25.07 -15.54
N PRO A 159 29.94 -25.73 -14.73
CA PRO A 159 28.70 -25.11 -14.27
C PRO A 159 29.02 -23.86 -13.44
N LYS A 160 28.25 -22.79 -13.68
CA LYS A 160 28.36 -21.53 -12.97
C LYS A 160 28.16 -21.75 -11.46
N ASN A 161 29.08 -21.22 -10.65
CA ASN A 161 28.95 -21.15 -9.20
C ASN A 161 28.49 -19.74 -8.77
N HIS A 162 27.97 -19.60 -7.54
CA HIS A 162 27.43 -18.35 -6.98
C HIS A 162 26.34 -17.70 -7.83
N PHE A 163 25.54 -18.53 -8.49
CA PHE A 163 24.56 -18.09 -9.47
C PHE A 163 23.27 -17.54 -8.85
N THR A 164 22.40 -16.98 -9.69
CA THR A 164 21.02 -16.62 -9.33
C THR A 164 20.01 -17.26 -10.28
N LEU A 165 18.82 -17.58 -9.77
CA LEU A 165 17.70 -18.10 -10.56
C LEU A 165 16.51 -17.15 -10.50
N GLY A 166 15.93 -16.89 -11.68
CA GLY A 166 14.69 -16.13 -11.86
C GLY A 166 14.85 -14.63 -12.11
N ILE A 167 16.07 -14.09 -12.08
CA ILE A 167 16.35 -12.67 -12.41
C ILE A 167 17.24 -12.54 -13.65
N ILE A 168 17.28 -11.35 -14.24
CA ILE A 168 18.22 -10.99 -15.29
C ILE A 168 19.33 -10.16 -14.63
N ASP A 169 20.47 -10.80 -14.32
CA ASP A 169 21.61 -10.12 -13.74
C ASP A 169 22.62 -9.76 -14.83
N ASP A 170 22.42 -8.59 -15.43
CA ASP A 170 23.27 -8.01 -16.47
C ASP A 170 24.43 -7.16 -15.92
N VAL A 171 24.58 -7.10 -14.59
CA VAL A 171 25.65 -6.33 -13.92
C VAL A 171 26.76 -7.27 -13.46
N THR A 172 26.41 -8.33 -12.73
CA THR A 172 27.38 -9.30 -12.21
C THR A 172 27.33 -10.65 -12.92
N HIS A 173 26.42 -10.81 -13.90
CA HIS A 173 26.32 -11.99 -14.78
C HIS A 173 26.14 -13.32 -14.03
N THR A 174 25.49 -13.28 -12.86
CA THR A 174 25.27 -14.47 -12.03
C THR A 174 24.03 -15.28 -12.43
N SER A 175 23.11 -14.72 -13.20
CA SER A 175 21.86 -15.42 -13.56
C SER A 175 22.10 -16.64 -14.47
N ILE A 176 21.29 -17.68 -14.30
CA ILE A 176 21.20 -18.84 -15.21
C ILE A 176 20.02 -18.63 -16.16
N ASP A 177 20.23 -18.88 -17.45
CA ASP A 177 19.21 -18.81 -18.48
C ASP A 177 18.27 -20.03 -18.43
N PHE A 178 17.02 -19.83 -18.82
CA PHE A 178 16.03 -20.90 -18.90
C PHE A 178 15.00 -20.59 -20.00
N ASP A 179 14.32 -21.63 -20.49
CA ASP A 179 13.20 -21.48 -21.43
C ASP A 179 11.92 -21.12 -20.67
N PRO A 180 11.39 -19.89 -20.79
CA PRO A 180 10.17 -19.49 -20.08
C PRO A 180 8.93 -20.26 -20.57
N GLU A 181 8.92 -20.83 -21.77
CA GLU A 181 7.75 -21.55 -22.30
C GLU A 181 7.63 -22.99 -21.79
N PHE A 182 8.62 -23.47 -21.03
CA PHE A 182 8.60 -24.79 -20.44
C PHE A 182 7.52 -24.91 -19.35
N ASP A 183 6.47 -25.68 -19.63
CA ASP A 183 5.37 -26.00 -18.72
C ASP A 183 5.25 -27.53 -18.57
N ILE A 184 4.92 -27.96 -17.35
CA ILE A 184 4.80 -29.38 -16.99
C ILE A 184 3.45 -29.73 -16.36
N GLU A 185 2.56 -28.74 -16.16
CA GLU A 185 1.27 -28.99 -15.52
C GLU A 185 0.37 -29.86 -16.41
N PRO A 186 -0.18 -30.98 -15.90
CA PRO A 186 -0.94 -31.91 -16.71
C PRO A 186 -2.33 -31.37 -17.07
N GLU A 187 -2.89 -31.85 -18.18
CA GLU A 187 -4.18 -31.39 -18.71
C GLU A 187 -5.37 -31.66 -17.77
N GLU A 188 -5.29 -32.71 -16.95
CA GLU A 188 -6.32 -33.10 -15.96
C GLU A 188 -6.44 -32.14 -14.76
N VAL A 189 -5.51 -31.19 -14.62
CA VAL A 189 -5.57 -30.16 -13.56
C VAL A 189 -6.33 -28.95 -14.09
N THR A 190 -7.42 -28.62 -13.40
CA THR A 190 -8.13 -27.35 -13.62
C THR A 190 -7.29 -26.22 -13.04
N ARG A 191 -6.99 -25.21 -13.86
CA ARG A 191 -6.12 -24.07 -13.58
C ARG A 191 -6.93 -22.80 -13.84
N ALA A 192 -7.44 -22.20 -12.76
CA ALA A 192 -8.34 -21.05 -12.84
C ALA A 192 -7.66 -19.78 -12.29
N VAL A 193 -7.72 -18.70 -13.06
CA VAL A 193 -7.18 -17.39 -12.71
C VAL A 193 -8.31 -16.36 -12.61
N PHE A 194 -8.33 -15.58 -11.53
CA PHE A 194 -9.36 -14.57 -11.29
C PHE A 194 -8.74 -13.21 -11.02
N TRP A 195 -9.04 -12.24 -11.89
CA TRP A 195 -8.67 -10.85 -11.75
C TRP A 195 -9.79 -10.08 -11.07
N GLY A 196 -9.51 -9.60 -9.86
CA GLY A 196 -10.45 -8.84 -9.04
C GLY A 196 -9.88 -7.52 -8.53
N LEU A 197 -10.74 -6.70 -7.96
CA LEU A 197 -10.41 -5.45 -7.29
C LEU A 197 -10.35 -5.67 -5.77
N GLY A 198 -9.41 -5.00 -5.10
CA GLY A 198 -9.36 -4.94 -3.65
C GLY A 198 -10.73 -4.57 -3.07
N SER A 199 -11.24 -5.41 -2.16
CA SER A 199 -12.55 -5.27 -1.50
C SER A 199 -13.81 -5.56 -2.36
N ASP A 200 -13.70 -6.09 -3.58
CA ASP A 200 -14.87 -6.54 -4.37
C ASP A 200 -15.43 -7.92 -3.94
N GLY A 201 -14.67 -8.65 -3.11
CA GLY A 201 -15.02 -9.96 -2.56
C GLY A 201 -14.53 -11.17 -3.35
N THR A 202 -13.78 -10.98 -4.44
CA THR A 202 -13.23 -12.05 -5.31
C THR A 202 -12.42 -13.07 -4.53
N VAL A 203 -11.43 -12.63 -3.76
CA VAL A 203 -10.58 -13.51 -2.93
C VAL A 203 -11.40 -14.31 -1.93
N GLY A 204 -12.42 -13.69 -1.32
CA GLY A 204 -13.30 -14.34 -0.37
C GLY A 204 -14.13 -15.45 -1.02
N ALA A 205 -14.70 -15.16 -2.19
CA ALA A 205 -15.40 -16.14 -3.01
C ALA A 205 -14.49 -17.30 -3.42
N ASN A 206 -13.28 -17.02 -3.89
CA ASN A 206 -12.31 -18.05 -4.29
C ASN A 206 -11.89 -18.95 -3.12
N LYS A 207 -11.64 -18.40 -1.93
CA LYS A 207 -11.41 -19.19 -0.71
C LYS A 207 -12.60 -20.08 -0.36
N ASN A 208 -13.82 -19.62 -0.61
CA ASN A 208 -15.03 -20.40 -0.39
C ASN A 208 -15.16 -21.50 -1.46
N SER A 209 -14.89 -21.20 -2.74
CA SER A 209 -14.87 -22.19 -3.83
C SER A 209 -13.86 -23.32 -3.58
N ILE A 210 -12.66 -23.00 -3.08
CA ILE A 210 -11.65 -24.01 -2.68
C ILE A 210 -12.23 -24.97 -1.64
N LYS A 211 -12.93 -24.45 -0.62
CA LYS A 211 -13.55 -25.29 0.42
C LYS A 211 -14.67 -26.15 -0.15
N ILE A 212 -15.55 -25.57 -0.98
CA ILE A 212 -16.65 -26.31 -1.62
C ILE A 212 -16.11 -27.48 -2.44
N ILE A 213 -15.05 -27.27 -3.22
CA ILE A 213 -14.47 -28.31 -4.08
C ILE A 213 -13.67 -29.32 -3.25
N GLY A 214 -12.77 -28.85 -2.37
CA GLY A 214 -11.90 -29.73 -1.58
C GLY A 214 -12.63 -30.54 -0.51
N GLU A 215 -13.72 -30.04 0.07
CA GLU A 215 -14.56 -30.80 1.02
C GLU A 215 -15.68 -31.59 0.30
N GLY A 216 -16.02 -31.20 -0.93
CA GLY A 216 -17.16 -31.74 -1.68
C GLY A 216 -16.82 -32.74 -2.78
N THR A 217 -15.54 -32.94 -3.10
CA THR A 217 -15.06 -33.79 -4.20
C THR A 217 -13.79 -34.55 -3.78
N PRO A 218 -13.39 -35.62 -4.50
CA PRO A 218 -12.11 -36.30 -4.24
C PRO A 218 -10.89 -35.49 -4.73
N ASN A 219 -11.08 -34.33 -5.36
CA ASN A 219 -9.99 -33.53 -5.88
C ASN A 219 -9.19 -32.87 -4.75
N TYR A 220 -7.88 -32.82 -4.93
CA TYR A 220 -7.02 -31.89 -4.22
C TYR A 220 -7.30 -30.47 -4.71
N ALA A 221 -7.20 -29.51 -3.79
CA ALA A 221 -7.46 -28.11 -4.07
C ALA A 221 -6.30 -27.24 -3.55
N GLN A 222 -5.87 -26.30 -4.37
CA GLN A 222 -4.83 -25.31 -4.04
C GLN A 222 -5.35 -23.91 -4.37
N GLY A 223 -5.00 -22.92 -3.54
CA GLY A 223 -5.23 -21.52 -3.85
C GLY A 223 -4.07 -20.65 -3.40
N TYR A 224 -3.59 -19.83 -4.33
CA TYR A 224 -2.63 -18.77 -4.08
C TYR A 224 -3.24 -17.42 -4.51
N PHE A 225 -2.94 -16.36 -3.76
CA PHE A 225 -3.56 -15.06 -3.97
C PHE A 225 -2.47 -14.00 -4.02
N VAL A 226 -2.29 -13.41 -5.20
CA VAL A 226 -1.41 -12.25 -5.41
C VAL A 226 -2.23 -11.00 -5.07
N TYR A 227 -1.77 -10.25 -4.08
CA TYR A 227 -2.34 -8.96 -3.73
C TYR A 227 -1.39 -7.86 -4.17
N ASP A 228 -1.94 -6.79 -4.70
CA ASP A 228 -1.27 -5.52 -4.76
C ASP A 228 -1.20 -4.92 -3.34
N SER A 229 -0.09 -4.27 -3.00
CA SER A 229 0.13 -3.58 -1.73
C SER A 229 -0.63 -2.27 -1.63
N LYS A 230 -1.18 -1.75 -2.75
CA LYS A 230 -2.12 -0.62 -2.76
C LYS A 230 -3.36 -0.95 -1.92
N LYS A 231 -3.87 0.00 -1.13
CA LYS A 231 -5.04 -0.24 -0.26
C LYS A 231 -6.37 0.07 -0.95
N ALA A 232 -6.45 1.09 -1.80
CA ALA A 232 -7.58 1.32 -2.70
C ALA A 232 -7.23 0.89 -4.12
N GLY A 233 -8.20 0.34 -4.85
CA GLY A 233 -8.07 0.04 -6.28
C GLY A 233 -6.95 -0.94 -6.62
N ALA A 234 -6.52 -1.73 -5.64
CA ALA A 234 -5.49 -2.75 -5.80
C ALA A 234 -6.02 -3.88 -6.68
N ARG A 235 -5.18 -4.35 -7.58
CA ARG A 235 -5.46 -5.58 -8.33
C ARG A 235 -5.24 -6.79 -7.42
N THR A 236 -6.13 -7.76 -7.50
CA THR A 236 -5.91 -9.09 -6.90
C THR A 236 -5.97 -10.14 -7.99
N ILE A 237 -5.03 -11.07 -7.99
CA ILE A 237 -5.01 -12.22 -8.90
C ILE A 237 -5.07 -13.49 -8.06
N SER A 238 -6.14 -14.27 -8.22
CA SER A 238 -6.26 -15.56 -7.54
C SER A 238 -5.87 -16.68 -8.50
N HIS A 239 -4.97 -17.57 -8.07
CA HIS A 239 -4.55 -18.76 -8.80
C HIS A 239 -5.09 -19.99 -8.09
N LEU A 240 -6.02 -20.70 -8.72
CA LEU A 240 -6.64 -21.89 -8.16
C LEU A 240 -6.30 -23.11 -9.00
N ARG A 241 -5.91 -24.20 -8.33
CA ARG A 241 -5.71 -25.52 -8.95
C ARG A 241 -6.60 -26.56 -8.33
N PHE A 242 -7.18 -27.42 -9.15
CA PHE A 242 -7.97 -28.58 -8.73
C PHE A 242 -7.61 -29.80 -9.57
N GLY A 243 -7.37 -30.94 -8.94
CA GLY A 243 -7.02 -32.15 -9.68
C GLY A 243 -7.09 -33.43 -8.84
N PRO A 244 -7.04 -34.60 -9.48
CA PRO A 244 -7.17 -35.90 -8.81
C PRO A 244 -5.92 -36.29 -8.00
N ASN A 245 -4.77 -35.67 -8.31
CA ASN A 245 -3.48 -35.95 -7.70
C ASN A 245 -3.05 -34.83 -6.73
N PRO A 246 -2.21 -35.12 -5.71
CA PRO A 246 -1.64 -34.09 -4.85
C PRO A 246 -0.93 -32.99 -5.64
N ILE A 247 -1.30 -31.73 -5.40
CA ILE A 247 -0.78 -30.57 -6.14
C ILE A 247 0.51 -30.08 -5.50
N LYS A 248 1.64 -30.23 -6.21
CA LYS A 248 2.99 -29.81 -5.78
C LYS A 248 3.44 -28.48 -6.40
N SER A 249 2.62 -27.90 -7.27
CA SER A 249 2.93 -26.69 -8.04
C SER A 249 2.96 -25.44 -7.14
N THR A 250 4.07 -25.22 -6.41
CA THR A 250 4.29 -24.09 -5.48
C THR A 250 4.70 -22.79 -6.19
N TYR A 251 4.21 -22.60 -7.42
CA TYR A 251 4.47 -21.48 -8.33
C TYR A 251 3.16 -20.99 -8.97
N LEU A 252 3.16 -19.80 -9.55
CA LEU A 252 1.96 -19.21 -10.18
C LEU A 252 1.51 -19.97 -11.43
N ILE A 253 0.21 -19.95 -11.70
CA ILE A 253 -0.34 -20.51 -12.95
C ILE A 253 0.16 -19.66 -14.13
N ARG A 254 0.79 -20.32 -15.10
CA ARG A 254 1.26 -19.69 -16.35
C ARG A 254 0.31 -19.93 -17.54
N ARG A 255 -0.42 -21.05 -17.51
CA ARG A 255 -1.40 -21.44 -18.53
C ARG A 255 -2.69 -21.90 -17.86
N ALA A 256 -3.72 -21.05 -17.90
CA ALA A 256 -5.00 -21.23 -17.25
C ALA A 256 -6.05 -21.72 -18.26
N ASN A 257 -6.82 -22.74 -17.88
CA ASN A 257 -7.98 -23.21 -18.66
C ASN A 257 -9.26 -22.42 -18.33
N PHE A 258 -9.23 -21.61 -17.27
CA PHE A 258 -10.30 -20.69 -16.93
C PHE A 258 -9.72 -19.32 -16.50
N VAL A 259 -10.20 -18.24 -17.09
CA VAL A 259 -9.84 -16.86 -16.72
C VAL A 259 -11.11 -16.07 -16.45
N ALA A 260 -11.20 -15.40 -15.30
CA ALA A 260 -12.27 -14.47 -15.00
C ALA A 260 -11.73 -13.07 -14.73
N VAL A 261 -12.37 -12.05 -15.31
CA VAL A 261 -12.08 -10.64 -15.10
C VAL A 261 -13.30 -9.97 -14.50
N HIS A 262 -13.20 -9.60 -13.23
CA HIS A 262 -14.34 -9.08 -12.45
C HIS A 262 -14.51 -7.57 -12.59
N GLN A 263 -13.62 -6.89 -13.32
CA GLN A 263 -13.67 -5.45 -13.60
C GLN A 263 -13.47 -5.19 -15.08
N PHE A 264 -14.46 -4.62 -15.75
CA PHE A 264 -14.40 -4.33 -17.19
C PHE A 264 -13.16 -3.50 -17.56
N GLY A 265 -12.88 -2.42 -16.81
CA GLY A 265 -11.74 -1.53 -17.07
C GLY A 265 -10.36 -2.16 -16.93
N PHE A 266 -10.24 -3.41 -16.43
CA PHE A 266 -8.95 -4.10 -16.45
C PHE A 266 -8.52 -4.51 -17.86
N LEU A 267 -9.47 -4.68 -18.79
CA LEU A 267 -9.15 -4.97 -20.20
C LEU A 267 -8.41 -3.81 -20.88
N GLU A 268 -8.57 -2.58 -20.38
CA GLU A 268 -7.90 -1.38 -20.90
C GLU A 268 -6.53 -1.14 -20.26
N ARG A 269 -6.14 -1.92 -19.24
CA ARG A 269 -4.98 -1.61 -18.38
C ARG A 269 -4.00 -2.75 -18.18
N TYR A 270 -4.46 -3.98 -18.27
CA TYR A 270 -3.66 -5.17 -17.97
C TYR A 270 -3.85 -6.21 -19.06
N ASN A 271 -2.78 -6.97 -19.32
CA ASN A 271 -2.84 -8.14 -20.19
C ASN A 271 -3.49 -9.33 -19.46
N THR A 272 -4.77 -9.19 -19.15
CA THR A 272 -5.52 -10.15 -18.31
C THR A 272 -5.63 -11.54 -18.94
N LEU A 273 -5.49 -11.64 -20.26
CA LEU A 273 -5.62 -12.88 -21.03
C LEU A 273 -4.29 -13.55 -21.38
N ASP A 274 -3.13 -12.99 -20.99
CA ASP A 274 -1.82 -13.58 -21.30
C ASP A 274 -1.70 -15.00 -20.73
N LEU A 275 -2.23 -15.20 -19.52
CA LEU A 275 -2.26 -16.49 -18.84
C LEU A 275 -3.28 -17.47 -19.43
N ALA A 276 -4.19 -17.05 -20.32
CA ALA A 276 -5.18 -17.95 -20.91
C ALA A 276 -4.50 -18.95 -21.87
N ALA A 277 -4.78 -20.25 -21.67
CA ALA A 277 -4.41 -21.30 -22.61
C ALA A 277 -5.33 -21.28 -23.85
N GLU A 278 -4.90 -21.95 -24.93
CA GLU A 278 -5.78 -22.17 -26.09
C GLU A 278 -7.03 -22.96 -25.66
N GLY A 279 -8.21 -22.53 -26.12
CA GLY A 279 -9.51 -23.11 -25.79
C GLY A 279 -10.02 -22.80 -24.39
N ALA A 280 -9.35 -21.93 -23.62
CA ALA A 280 -9.75 -21.58 -22.26
C ALA A 280 -11.10 -20.86 -22.21
N THR A 281 -11.78 -20.97 -21.06
CA THR A 281 -13.02 -20.25 -20.79
C THR A 281 -12.72 -18.87 -20.22
N PHE A 282 -13.30 -17.83 -20.81
CA PHE A 282 -13.14 -16.44 -20.37
C PHE A 282 -14.49 -15.89 -19.86
N LEU A 283 -14.52 -15.46 -18.59
CA LEU A 283 -15.68 -14.83 -17.95
C LEU A 283 -15.39 -13.35 -17.66
N LEU A 284 -16.22 -12.44 -18.15
CA LEU A 284 -16.09 -11.00 -17.93
C LEU A 284 -17.31 -10.42 -17.21
N ASN A 285 -17.06 -9.69 -16.11
CA ASN A 285 -18.06 -8.77 -15.56
C ASN A 285 -18.10 -7.50 -16.41
N SER A 286 -19.22 -7.27 -17.12
CA SER A 286 -19.37 -6.21 -18.11
C SER A 286 -20.69 -5.47 -17.90
N PRO A 287 -20.72 -4.13 -17.97
CA PRO A 287 -21.99 -3.39 -18.03
C PRO A 287 -22.69 -3.51 -19.39
N PHE A 288 -22.05 -4.16 -20.38
CA PHE A 288 -22.54 -4.37 -21.73
C PHE A 288 -22.97 -5.82 -21.92
N GLY A 289 -24.08 -6.03 -22.63
CA GLY A 289 -24.63 -7.36 -22.95
C GLY A 289 -23.83 -8.10 -24.05
N PRO A 290 -24.21 -9.35 -24.36
CA PRO A 290 -23.47 -10.19 -25.32
C PRO A 290 -23.43 -9.63 -26.74
N ASP A 291 -24.41 -8.82 -27.14
CA ASP A 291 -24.49 -8.21 -28.47
C ASP A 291 -23.70 -6.90 -28.60
N GLU A 292 -23.30 -6.27 -27.48
CA GLU A 292 -22.65 -4.95 -27.45
C GLU A 292 -21.22 -5.00 -26.95
N VAL A 293 -20.88 -5.98 -26.12
CA VAL A 293 -19.60 -6.05 -25.41
C VAL A 293 -18.40 -6.12 -26.35
N TRP A 294 -18.54 -6.79 -27.50
CA TRP A 294 -17.46 -6.96 -28.48
C TRP A 294 -16.92 -5.60 -28.95
N ASP A 295 -17.80 -4.65 -29.23
CA ASP A 295 -17.47 -3.29 -29.71
C ASP A 295 -16.82 -2.40 -28.64
N LYS A 296 -16.80 -2.86 -27.38
CA LYS A 296 -16.25 -2.13 -26.23
C LYS A 296 -14.92 -2.68 -25.76
N ILE A 297 -14.46 -3.81 -26.30
CA ILE A 297 -13.20 -4.45 -25.91
C ILE A 297 -12.05 -3.89 -26.75
N PRO A 298 -10.86 -3.63 -26.16
CA PRO A 298 -9.69 -3.22 -26.94
C PRO A 298 -9.25 -4.27 -27.97
N ARG A 299 -8.74 -3.82 -29.11
CA ARG A 299 -8.30 -4.66 -30.23
C ARG A 299 -7.30 -5.75 -29.82
N PRO A 300 -6.24 -5.49 -29.02
CA PRO A 300 -5.32 -6.55 -28.60
C PRO A 300 -6.01 -7.67 -27.79
N VAL A 301 -7.05 -7.33 -27.03
CA VAL A 301 -7.83 -8.30 -26.26
C VAL A 301 -8.72 -9.14 -27.18
N GLN A 302 -9.36 -8.52 -28.18
CA GLN A 302 -10.11 -9.26 -29.21
C GLN A 302 -9.21 -10.25 -29.97
N GLU A 303 -7.99 -9.84 -30.32
CA GLU A 303 -7.00 -10.70 -30.99
C GLU A 303 -6.61 -11.91 -30.13
N GLN A 304 -6.41 -11.73 -28.83
CA GLN A 304 -6.17 -12.85 -27.92
C GLN A 304 -7.36 -13.81 -27.82
N ILE A 305 -8.59 -13.28 -27.74
CA ILE A 305 -9.81 -14.11 -27.70
C ILE A 305 -9.91 -15.00 -28.95
N ILE A 306 -9.63 -14.44 -30.13
CA ILE A 306 -9.71 -15.16 -31.41
C ILE A 306 -8.56 -16.16 -31.56
N SER A 307 -7.32 -15.69 -31.42
CA SER A 307 -6.12 -16.52 -31.64
C SER A 307 -6.06 -17.71 -30.69
N LYS A 308 -6.46 -17.52 -29.43
CA LYS A 308 -6.53 -18.58 -28.42
C LYS A 308 -7.86 -19.34 -28.44
N LYS A 309 -8.80 -19.03 -29.35
CA LYS A 309 -10.11 -19.70 -29.48
C LYS A 309 -10.87 -19.77 -28.15
N LEU A 310 -10.92 -18.66 -27.42
CA LEU A 310 -11.51 -18.63 -26.08
C LEU A 310 -13.03 -18.78 -26.12
N LYS A 311 -13.58 -19.48 -25.13
CA LYS A 311 -15.03 -19.56 -24.91
C LYS A 311 -15.45 -18.36 -24.06
N PHE A 312 -16.06 -17.35 -24.68
CA PHE A 312 -16.27 -16.05 -24.05
C PHE A 312 -17.68 -15.91 -23.45
N TYR A 313 -17.74 -15.57 -22.17
CA TYR A 313 -18.97 -15.34 -21.39
C TYR A 313 -18.97 -13.97 -20.72
N VAL A 314 -20.15 -13.36 -20.63
CA VAL A 314 -20.36 -12.06 -19.97
C VAL A 314 -21.52 -12.08 -18.98
N VAL A 315 -21.43 -11.24 -17.94
CA VAL A 315 -22.49 -10.97 -16.97
C VAL A 315 -22.37 -9.53 -16.45
N ASP A 316 -23.48 -8.80 -16.30
CA ASP A 316 -23.50 -7.53 -15.56
C ASP A 316 -23.75 -7.79 -14.06
N ALA A 317 -22.67 -8.16 -13.36
CA ALA A 317 -22.78 -8.53 -11.95
C ALA A 317 -23.15 -7.33 -11.07
N TYR A 318 -22.84 -6.11 -11.49
CA TYR A 318 -23.23 -4.90 -10.75
C TYR A 318 -24.73 -4.61 -10.87
N LYS A 319 -25.33 -4.83 -12.05
CA LYS A 319 -26.78 -4.76 -12.21
C LYS A 319 -27.47 -5.84 -11.39
N VAL A 320 -27.01 -7.08 -11.46
CA VAL A 320 -27.56 -8.18 -10.64
C VAL A 320 -27.47 -7.85 -9.15
N ALA A 321 -26.34 -7.32 -8.69
CA ALA A 321 -26.16 -6.91 -7.29
C ALA A 321 -27.10 -5.76 -6.89
N ARG A 322 -27.27 -4.73 -7.73
CA ARG A 322 -28.18 -3.61 -7.46
C ARG A 322 -29.64 -4.07 -7.40
N ASP A 323 -30.08 -4.84 -8.39
CA ASP A 323 -31.47 -5.30 -8.51
C ASP A 323 -31.85 -6.24 -7.35
N ASN A 324 -30.87 -6.89 -6.71
CA ASN A 324 -31.04 -7.76 -5.55
C ASN A 324 -30.60 -7.12 -4.21
N ASN A 325 -30.45 -5.79 -4.14
CA ASN A 325 -30.08 -5.03 -2.93
C ASN A 325 -28.73 -5.43 -2.28
N MET A 326 -27.78 -5.97 -3.06
CA MET A 326 -26.43 -6.32 -2.61
C MET A 326 -25.42 -5.16 -2.73
N GLY A 327 -25.86 -4.00 -3.23
CA GLY A 327 -25.01 -2.83 -3.44
C GLY A 327 -23.98 -3.08 -4.55
N VAL A 328 -22.69 -2.93 -4.23
CA VAL A 328 -21.57 -3.13 -5.18
C VAL A 328 -20.90 -4.51 -5.03
N ARG A 329 -21.50 -5.45 -4.30
CA ARG A 329 -20.92 -6.76 -4.03
C ARG A 329 -21.27 -7.75 -5.15
N ILE A 330 -20.27 -8.08 -5.97
CA ILE A 330 -20.42 -8.97 -7.14
C ILE A 330 -19.95 -10.41 -6.87
N ASN A 331 -19.35 -10.66 -5.71
CA ASN A 331 -18.68 -11.92 -5.38
C ASN A 331 -19.58 -13.17 -5.52
N THR A 332 -20.81 -13.14 -5.01
CA THR A 332 -21.76 -14.27 -5.12
C THR A 332 -22.14 -14.55 -6.57
N VAL A 333 -22.33 -13.50 -7.38
CA VAL A 333 -22.70 -13.60 -8.81
C VAL A 333 -21.56 -14.23 -9.60
N MET A 334 -20.34 -13.70 -9.46
CA MET A 334 -19.17 -14.19 -10.18
C MET A 334 -18.80 -15.62 -9.77
N GLN A 335 -18.92 -15.96 -8.48
CA GLN A 335 -18.71 -17.32 -7.98
C GLN A 335 -19.70 -18.31 -8.61
N THR A 336 -20.98 -17.93 -8.69
CA THR A 336 -22.02 -18.76 -9.31
C THR A 336 -21.70 -19.02 -10.78
N CYS A 337 -21.32 -17.97 -11.52
CA CYS A 337 -20.92 -18.10 -12.91
C CYS A 337 -19.73 -19.04 -13.06
N PHE A 338 -18.67 -18.89 -12.27
CA PHE A 338 -17.52 -19.81 -12.29
C PHE A 338 -17.93 -21.28 -12.16
N PHE A 339 -18.77 -21.62 -11.19
CA PHE A 339 -19.23 -23.00 -11.02
C PHE A 339 -20.08 -23.51 -12.19
N ALA A 340 -20.89 -22.64 -12.81
CA ALA A 340 -21.76 -23.01 -13.91
C ALA A 340 -20.99 -23.35 -15.20
N ILE A 341 -19.87 -22.66 -15.47
CA ILE A 341 -19.14 -22.76 -16.75
C ILE A 341 -17.70 -23.32 -16.64
N SER A 342 -17.20 -23.62 -15.44
CA SER A 342 -15.85 -24.20 -15.26
C SER A 342 -15.77 -25.70 -15.56
N GLY A 343 -16.89 -26.44 -15.48
CA GLY A 343 -16.92 -27.88 -15.70
C GLY A 343 -16.34 -28.73 -14.55
N ILE A 344 -15.96 -28.12 -13.42
CA ILE A 344 -15.39 -28.85 -12.25
C ILE A 344 -16.44 -29.73 -11.57
N LEU A 345 -17.68 -29.26 -11.53
CA LEU A 345 -18.82 -29.94 -10.93
C LEU A 345 -20.03 -29.86 -11.88
N PRO A 346 -20.93 -30.85 -11.86
CA PRO A 346 -22.24 -30.71 -12.50
C PRO A 346 -22.98 -29.48 -11.94
N GLN A 347 -23.59 -28.70 -12.82
CA GLN A 347 -24.18 -27.40 -12.49
C GLN A 347 -25.18 -27.47 -11.32
N GLU A 348 -26.09 -28.45 -11.31
CA GLU A 348 -27.07 -28.63 -10.23
C GLU A 348 -26.42 -28.87 -8.87
N GLN A 349 -25.37 -29.69 -8.83
CA GLN A 349 -24.63 -29.99 -7.60
C GLN A 349 -23.87 -28.76 -7.10
N ALA A 350 -23.30 -27.98 -8.02
CA ALA A 350 -22.58 -26.77 -7.66
C ALA A 350 -23.51 -25.70 -7.07
N ILE A 351 -24.69 -25.48 -7.68
CA ILE A 351 -25.70 -24.53 -7.17
C ILE A 351 -26.17 -24.95 -5.76
N ALA A 352 -26.45 -26.23 -5.55
CA ALA A 352 -26.85 -26.74 -4.24
C ALA A 352 -25.78 -26.46 -3.18
N LYS A 353 -24.51 -26.78 -3.45
CA LYS A 353 -23.40 -26.52 -2.52
C LYS A 353 -23.15 -25.04 -2.25
N ILE A 354 -23.33 -24.17 -3.24
CA ILE A 354 -23.25 -22.71 -3.05
C ILE A 354 -24.34 -22.24 -2.09
N LYS A 355 -25.59 -22.69 -2.28
CA LYS A 355 -26.72 -22.32 -1.40
C LYS A 355 -26.50 -22.83 0.03
N GLU A 356 -26.03 -24.06 0.20
CA GLU A 356 -25.62 -24.59 1.52
C GLU A 356 -24.52 -23.75 2.19
N ALA A 357 -23.50 -23.35 1.43
CA ALA A 357 -22.41 -22.52 1.93
C ALA A 357 -22.87 -21.12 2.33
N ILE A 358 -23.82 -20.53 1.58
CA ILE A 358 -24.46 -19.25 1.91
C ILE A 358 -25.22 -19.35 3.22
N GLU A 359 -26.02 -20.39 3.45
CA GLU A 359 -26.73 -20.61 4.72
C GLU A 359 -25.76 -20.75 5.90
N LYS A 360 -24.72 -21.56 5.75
CA LYS A 360 -23.70 -21.74 6.80
C LYS A 360 -22.97 -20.43 7.13
N THR A 361 -22.71 -19.60 6.13
CA THR A 361 -21.94 -18.35 6.30
C THR A 361 -22.80 -17.20 6.79
N TYR A 362 -24.01 -17.05 6.26
CA TYR A 362 -24.87 -15.88 6.45
C TYR A 362 -26.13 -16.14 7.29
N GLY A 363 -26.42 -17.39 7.67
CA GLY A 363 -27.59 -17.72 8.50
C GLY A 363 -27.63 -16.94 9.82
N LYS A 364 -26.47 -16.69 10.43
CA LYS A 364 -26.34 -15.86 11.65
C LYS A 364 -26.62 -14.37 11.43
N ARG A 365 -26.67 -13.89 10.18
CA ARG A 365 -26.97 -12.50 9.81
C ARG A 365 -28.45 -12.28 9.48
N GLY A 366 -29.29 -13.31 9.62
CA GLY A 366 -30.73 -13.26 9.42
C GLY A 366 -31.18 -13.77 8.05
N GLU A 367 -32.43 -14.27 8.00
CA GLU A 367 -33.02 -14.93 6.83
C GLU A 367 -33.11 -14.02 5.59
N VAL A 368 -33.30 -12.71 5.79
CA VAL A 368 -33.35 -11.72 4.70
C VAL A 368 -32.05 -11.72 3.90
N VAL A 369 -30.89 -11.74 4.58
CA VAL A 369 -29.58 -11.74 3.92
C VAL A 369 -29.36 -13.04 3.15
N VAL A 370 -29.80 -14.18 3.69
CA VAL A 370 -29.72 -15.49 3.02
C VAL A 370 -30.57 -15.49 1.75
N ARG A 371 -31.84 -15.09 1.85
CA ARG A 371 -32.76 -15.02 0.69
C ARG A 371 -32.25 -14.08 -0.40
N MET A 372 -31.68 -12.92 -0.03
CA MET A 372 -31.05 -12.01 -1.00
C MET A 372 -29.90 -12.67 -1.76
N ASN A 373 -29.04 -13.44 -1.07
CA ASN A 373 -27.95 -14.16 -1.74
C ASN A 373 -28.49 -15.29 -2.62
N PHE A 374 -29.54 -16.00 -2.22
CA PHE A 374 -30.17 -17.03 -3.06
C PHE A 374 -30.76 -16.43 -4.33
N ALA A 375 -31.49 -15.31 -4.22
CA ALA A 375 -32.02 -14.60 -5.37
C ALA A 375 -30.90 -14.15 -6.33
N ALA A 376 -29.76 -13.69 -5.79
CA ALA A 376 -28.61 -13.33 -6.60
C ALA A 376 -27.96 -14.53 -7.31
N VAL A 377 -27.91 -15.71 -6.69
CA VAL A 377 -27.44 -16.96 -7.35
C VAL A 377 -28.33 -17.30 -8.54
N ASP A 378 -29.66 -17.29 -8.34
CA ASP A 378 -30.61 -17.65 -9.39
C ASP A 378 -30.60 -16.60 -10.52
N ALA A 379 -30.55 -15.31 -10.18
CA ALA A 379 -30.46 -14.22 -11.15
C ALA A 379 -29.13 -14.21 -11.93
N ALA A 380 -28.02 -14.65 -11.31
CA ALA A 380 -26.72 -14.71 -11.97
C ALA A 380 -26.75 -15.61 -13.22
N LEU A 381 -27.38 -16.79 -13.11
CA LEU A 381 -27.47 -17.74 -14.22
C LEU A 381 -28.33 -17.21 -15.37
N ALA A 382 -29.39 -16.47 -15.07
CA ALA A 382 -30.25 -15.85 -16.08
C ALA A 382 -29.57 -14.70 -16.84
N HIS A 383 -28.54 -14.09 -16.25
CA HIS A 383 -27.77 -12.98 -16.84
C HIS A 383 -26.38 -13.41 -17.36
N LEU A 384 -26.06 -14.71 -17.30
CA LEU A 384 -24.83 -15.27 -17.84
C LEU A 384 -25.05 -15.63 -19.30
N HIS A 385 -24.34 -14.95 -20.20
CA HIS A 385 -24.51 -15.12 -21.64
C HIS A 385 -23.18 -15.48 -22.30
N GLU A 386 -23.22 -16.46 -23.21
CA GLU A 386 -22.11 -16.74 -24.12
C GLU A 386 -22.11 -15.69 -25.25
N VAL A 387 -20.93 -15.17 -25.57
CA VAL A 387 -20.71 -14.20 -26.64
C VAL A 387 -20.26 -14.94 -27.89
N LYS A 388 -20.92 -14.68 -29.02
CA LYS A 388 -20.48 -15.20 -30.31
C LYS A 388 -19.26 -14.42 -30.78
N VAL A 389 -18.09 -15.04 -30.65
CA VAL A 389 -16.81 -14.44 -31.06
C VAL A 389 -16.74 -14.32 -32.60
N PRO A 390 -16.58 -13.10 -33.15
CA PRO A 390 -16.35 -12.90 -34.58
C PRO A 390 -15.02 -13.48 -35.05
N GLY A 391 -14.89 -13.75 -36.36
CA GLY A 391 -13.67 -14.35 -36.93
C GLY A 391 -12.47 -13.40 -37.09
N HIS A 392 -12.63 -12.10 -36.81
CA HIS A 392 -11.56 -11.10 -36.89
C HIS A 392 -11.75 -10.00 -35.84
N ALA A 393 -10.66 -9.34 -35.44
CA ALA A 393 -10.69 -8.19 -34.55
C ALA A 393 -10.95 -6.90 -35.33
N ASP A 394 -11.92 -6.10 -34.89
CA ASP A 394 -12.43 -4.91 -35.58
C ASP A 394 -12.55 -3.68 -34.66
N SER A 395 -12.20 -3.80 -33.37
CA SER A 395 -12.28 -2.70 -32.42
C SER A 395 -11.39 -1.52 -32.81
N ALA A 396 -11.95 -0.31 -32.75
CA ALA A 396 -11.21 0.94 -32.90
C ALA A 396 -10.50 1.37 -31.59
N ILE A 397 -10.73 0.66 -30.48
CA ILE A 397 -10.15 0.94 -29.18
C ILE A 397 -8.81 0.19 -29.09
N ASP A 398 -7.72 0.91 -28.88
CA ASP A 398 -6.41 0.32 -28.58
C ASP A 398 -6.10 0.39 -27.08
N LEU A 399 -5.08 -0.35 -26.63
CA LEU A 399 -4.59 -0.23 -25.27
C LEU A 399 -3.86 1.12 -25.11
N PRO A 400 -4.28 1.98 -24.17
CA PRO A 400 -3.53 3.20 -23.87
C PRO A 400 -2.14 2.85 -23.33
N PRO A 401 -1.15 3.74 -23.49
CA PRO A 401 0.14 3.56 -22.83
C PRO A 401 -0.05 3.52 -21.31
N VAL A 402 0.75 2.68 -20.63
CA VAL A 402 0.64 2.45 -19.18
C VAL A 402 0.82 3.75 -18.38
N VAL A 403 1.68 4.64 -18.87
CA VAL A 403 1.87 6.00 -18.37
C VAL A 403 1.88 6.98 -19.55
N PRO A 404 1.50 8.26 -19.35
CA PRO A 404 1.52 9.26 -20.42
C PRO A 404 2.93 9.47 -21.01
N ALA A 405 3.02 9.84 -22.29
CA ALA A 405 4.30 10.06 -22.99
C ALA A 405 5.20 11.14 -22.35
N GLN A 406 4.61 12.06 -21.58
CA GLN A 406 5.30 13.14 -20.87
C GLN A 406 5.95 12.68 -19.56
N ALA A 407 5.73 11.43 -19.13
CA ALA A 407 6.34 10.91 -17.91
C ALA A 407 7.88 10.84 -18.06
N PRO A 408 8.65 11.08 -16.99
CA PRO A 408 10.11 11.02 -17.02
C PRO A 408 10.65 9.65 -17.46
N ASP A 409 11.88 9.60 -17.97
CA ASP A 409 12.51 8.38 -18.50
C ASP A 409 12.47 7.20 -17.51
N PHE A 410 12.78 7.43 -16.23
CA PHE A 410 12.69 6.39 -15.21
C PHE A 410 11.25 5.85 -15.07
N VAL A 411 10.25 6.72 -15.19
CA VAL A 411 8.84 6.34 -15.12
C VAL A 411 8.44 5.54 -16.35
N GLN A 412 8.89 5.94 -17.55
CA GLN A 412 8.60 5.23 -18.80
C GLN A 412 9.24 3.84 -18.85
N GLN A 413 10.51 3.73 -18.45
CA GLN A 413 11.29 2.52 -18.66
C GLN A 413 11.15 1.51 -17.51
N ILE A 414 11.00 2.01 -16.28
CA ILE A 414 11.03 1.18 -15.06
C ILE A 414 9.66 1.12 -14.41
N THR A 415 9.12 2.27 -13.98
CA THR A 415 7.84 2.32 -13.26
C THR A 415 6.70 1.76 -14.09
N ALA A 416 6.62 2.07 -15.39
CA ALA A 416 5.56 1.60 -16.28
C ALA A 416 5.57 0.06 -16.40
N LYS A 417 6.74 -0.57 -16.54
CA LYS A 417 6.85 -2.04 -16.55
C LYS A 417 6.34 -2.65 -15.25
N MET A 418 6.69 -2.07 -14.10
CA MET A 418 6.18 -2.53 -12.81
C MET A 418 4.67 -2.34 -12.66
N ILE A 419 4.10 -1.23 -13.17
CA ILE A 419 2.65 -0.99 -13.17
C ILE A 419 1.91 -2.00 -14.06
N ALA A 420 2.47 -2.35 -15.22
CA ALA A 420 1.90 -3.33 -16.14
C ALA A 420 1.84 -4.74 -15.53
N GLY A 421 2.75 -5.05 -14.60
CA GLY A 421 2.94 -6.38 -14.03
C GLY A 421 4.18 -7.10 -14.56
N ASP A 422 5.01 -6.42 -15.34
CA ASP A 422 6.21 -6.94 -16.01
C ASP A 422 7.50 -6.58 -15.25
N GLY A 423 7.38 -6.24 -13.96
CA GLY A 423 8.52 -5.87 -13.11
C GLY A 423 9.57 -6.98 -12.99
N ASP A 424 9.15 -8.25 -13.13
CA ASP A 424 10.06 -9.40 -13.13
C ASP A 424 11.00 -9.46 -14.34
N LEU A 425 10.69 -8.73 -15.43
CA LEU A 425 11.51 -8.62 -16.64
C LEU A 425 12.54 -7.49 -16.57
N LEU A 426 12.53 -6.69 -15.51
CA LEU A 426 13.54 -5.64 -15.31
C LEU A 426 14.88 -6.28 -14.92
N PRO A 427 15.98 -5.93 -15.60
CA PRO A 427 17.30 -6.41 -15.22
C PRO A 427 17.83 -5.67 -13.99
N VAL A 428 18.87 -6.23 -13.37
CA VAL A 428 19.51 -5.64 -12.16
C VAL A 428 20.00 -4.21 -12.43
N SER A 429 20.56 -3.93 -13.61
CA SER A 429 21.04 -2.59 -13.99
C SER A 429 19.95 -1.51 -14.04
N ALA A 430 18.68 -1.92 -14.12
CA ALA A 430 17.55 -1.01 -14.23
C ALA A 430 17.15 -0.42 -12.87
N LEU A 431 17.59 -1.03 -11.76
CA LEU A 431 17.19 -0.68 -10.40
C LEU A 431 18.30 0.11 -9.68
N PRO A 432 17.95 1.12 -8.87
CA PRO A 432 18.93 1.87 -8.08
C PRO A 432 19.57 0.97 -7.02
N ALA A 433 20.90 1.02 -6.90
CA ALA A 433 21.67 0.13 -6.03
C ALA A 433 21.38 0.33 -4.52
N ASP A 434 20.95 1.52 -4.13
CA ASP A 434 20.59 1.90 -2.75
C ASP A 434 19.07 1.84 -2.49
N GLY A 435 18.27 1.52 -3.50
CA GLY A 435 16.81 1.53 -3.41
C GLY A 435 16.17 2.91 -3.42
N THR A 436 16.88 3.99 -3.77
CA THR A 436 16.33 5.34 -3.84
C THR A 436 15.53 5.54 -5.13
N TYR A 437 14.21 5.74 -5.01
CA TYR A 437 13.30 5.98 -6.15
C TYR A 437 12.94 7.46 -6.33
N PRO A 438 12.61 7.90 -7.57
CA PRO A 438 12.12 9.25 -7.80
C PRO A 438 10.79 9.55 -7.08
N SER A 439 10.68 10.80 -6.64
CA SER A 439 9.44 11.42 -6.13
C SER A 439 8.47 11.76 -7.27
N ALA A 440 7.25 12.16 -6.92
CA ALA A 440 6.22 12.67 -7.82
C ALA A 440 5.80 11.69 -8.92
N THR A 441 5.77 10.38 -8.62
CA THR A 441 5.51 9.35 -9.64
C THR A 441 4.06 8.88 -9.71
N THR A 442 3.25 9.05 -8.65
CA THR A 442 1.80 8.70 -8.69
C THR A 442 1.00 9.51 -9.70
N ARG A 443 1.41 10.76 -9.99
CA ARG A 443 0.73 11.64 -10.97
C ARG A 443 0.68 11.07 -12.39
N TRP A 444 1.53 10.10 -12.71
CA TRP A 444 1.61 9.46 -14.02
C TRP A 444 0.78 8.17 -14.10
N GLU A 445 0.25 7.65 -12.99
CA GLU A 445 -0.42 6.35 -12.96
C GLU A 445 -1.85 6.37 -13.53
N LYS A 446 -2.60 7.46 -13.32
CA LYS A 446 -3.98 7.68 -13.84
C LYS A 446 -4.88 6.45 -13.71
N ARG A 447 -5.16 6.09 -12.44
CA ARG A 447 -5.67 4.76 -12.05
C ARG A 447 -7.08 4.43 -12.51
N ASN A 448 -7.87 5.45 -12.82
CA ASN A 448 -9.21 5.36 -13.38
C ASN A 448 -10.15 4.38 -12.65
N LEU A 449 -10.26 4.55 -11.31
CA LEU A 449 -10.94 3.58 -10.44
C LEU A 449 -12.42 3.87 -10.18
N ALA A 450 -12.81 5.14 -10.26
CA ALA A 450 -14.12 5.59 -9.79
C ALA A 450 -15.22 5.35 -10.83
N LEU A 451 -16.30 4.70 -10.41
CA LEU A 451 -17.53 4.59 -11.22
C LEU A 451 -18.25 5.94 -11.37
N GLU A 452 -18.15 6.78 -10.33
CA GLU A 452 -18.71 8.12 -10.28
C GLU A 452 -17.67 9.10 -9.73
N VAL A 453 -17.70 10.33 -10.24
CA VAL A 453 -16.79 11.42 -9.86
C VAL A 453 -17.56 12.68 -9.45
N PRO A 454 -16.97 13.54 -8.60
CA PRO A 454 -17.62 14.77 -8.20
C PRO A 454 -17.63 15.80 -9.35
N VAL A 455 -18.77 16.45 -9.58
CA VAL A 455 -19.00 17.51 -10.57
C VAL A 455 -19.31 18.81 -9.84
N TRP A 456 -18.61 19.88 -10.21
CA TRP A 456 -18.74 21.21 -9.60
C TRP A 456 -19.89 22.03 -10.22
N GLU A 457 -20.73 22.60 -9.35
CA GLU A 457 -21.80 23.55 -9.64
C GLU A 457 -21.37 24.95 -9.17
N SER A 458 -20.86 25.78 -10.09
CA SER A 458 -20.21 27.05 -9.77
C SER A 458 -21.19 28.12 -9.23
N ASP A 459 -22.45 28.07 -9.64
CA ASP A 459 -23.55 28.96 -9.21
C ASP A 459 -23.84 28.85 -7.71
N LEU A 460 -23.77 27.64 -7.15
CA LEU A 460 -24.04 27.35 -5.74
C LEU A 460 -22.79 27.47 -4.85
N CYS A 461 -21.59 27.42 -5.42
CA CYS A 461 -20.36 27.31 -4.66
C CYS A 461 -20.05 28.57 -3.85
N ILE A 462 -19.82 28.38 -2.54
CA ILE A 462 -19.43 29.44 -1.62
C ILE A 462 -17.89 29.55 -1.45
N GLN A 463 -17.12 28.77 -2.22
CA GLN A 463 -15.65 28.82 -2.26
C GLN A 463 -14.97 28.61 -0.88
N CYS A 464 -15.52 27.72 -0.04
CA CYS A 464 -15.05 27.52 1.34
C CYS A 464 -13.83 26.60 1.49
N GLY A 465 -13.44 25.86 0.44
CA GLY A 465 -12.29 24.93 0.46
C GLY A 465 -12.52 23.61 1.21
N LYS A 466 -13.63 23.38 1.91
CA LYS A 466 -13.82 22.14 2.71
C LYS A 466 -13.73 20.86 1.89
N CYS A 467 -14.27 20.85 0.67
CA CYS A 467 -14.20 19.71 -0.25
C CYS A 467 -12.77 19.36 -0.66
N VAL A 468 -11.92 20.38 -0.80
CA VAL A 468 -10.48 20.28 -1.08
C VAL A 468 -9.75 19.77 0.17
N MET A 469 -10.03 20.35 1.34
CA MET A 469 -9.42 19.96 2.61
C MET A 469 -9.55 18.47 2.94
N VAL A 470 -10.75 17.93 2.82
CA VAL A 470 -11.07 16.55 3.22
C VAL A 470 -10.68 15.50 2.18
N CYS A 471 -10.20 15.92 1.00
CA CYS A 471 -9.89 14.98 -0.07
C CYS A 471 -8.66 14.13 0.31
N PRO A 472 -8.80 12.81 0.45
CA PRO A 472 -7.70 11.94 0.86
C PRO A 472 -6.68 11.66 -0.25
N HIS A 473 -6.93 12.12 -1.47
CA HIS A 473 -6.10 11.81 -2.65
C HIS A 473 -5.65 13.05 -3.42
N SER A 474 -5.95 14.26 -2.93
CA SER A 474 -5.64 15.53 -3.62
C SER A 474 -6.19 15.61 -5.06
N VAL A 475 -7.32 14.94 -5.33
CA VAL A 475 -7.96 14.87 -6.65
C VAL A 475 -8.91 16.03 -6.92
N ILE A 476 -9.22 16.84 -5.93
CA ILE A 476 -10.00 18.06 -6.09
C ILE A 476 -9.18 19.22 -5.56
N ARG A 477 -8.94 20.21 -6.41
CA ARG A 477 -8.07 21.37 -6.13
C ARG A 477 -8.76 22.64 -6.56
N SER A 478 -8.31 23.75 -5.98
CA SER A 478 -8.77 25.07 -6.38
C SER A 478 -7.62 26.03 -6.61
N LYS A 479 -7.78 26.89 -7.61
CA LYS A 479 -6.85 27.99 -7.92
C LYS A 479 -7.61 29.30 -8.03
N ILE A 480 -6.90 30.39 -7.77
CA ILE A 480 -7.33 31.75 -8.09
C ILE A 480 -6.27 32.36 -8.99
N TYR A 481 -6.70 33.00 -10.06
CA TYR A 481 -5.82 33.49 -11.12
C TYR A 481 -6.47 34.67 -11.87
N ASP A 482 -5.67 35.42 -12.61
CA ASP A 482 -6.14 36.53 -13.44
C ASP A 482 -7.04 36.03 -14.59
N GLU A 483 -8.08 36.76 -14.95
CA GLU A 483 -9.02 36.37 -16.01
C GLU A 483 -8.33 36.11 -17.36
N LYS A 484 -7.21 36.80 -17.65
CA LYS A 484 -6.42 36.56 -18.86
C LYS A 484 -5.87 35.14 -18.98
N GLU A 485 -5.68 34.44 -17.86
CA GLU A 485 -5.18 33.06 -17.83
C GLU A 485 -6.23 32.06 -18.35
N LEU A 486 -7.50 32.49 -18.57
CA LEU A 486 -8.53 31.70 -19.24
C LEU A 486 -8.36 31.63 -20.77
N ALA A 487 -7.38 32.34 -21.33
CA ALA A 487 -7.09 32.25 -22.76
C ALA A 487 -6.73 30.80 -23.15
N GLY A 488 -7.50 30.23 -24.08
CA GLY A 488 -7.31 28.84 -24.53
C GLY A 488 -7.90 27.77 -23.60
N ALA A 489 -8.70 28.15 -22.60
CA ALA A 489 -9.44 27.20 -21.78
C ALA A 489 -10.37 26.34 -22.66
N PRO A 490 -10.49 25.02 -22.39
CA PRO A 490 -11.50 24.18 -23.04
C PRO A 490 -12.91 24.74 -22.85
N GLU A 491 -13.81 24.53 -23.82
CA GLU A 491 -15.19 25.04 -23.76
C GLU A 491 -15.96 24.59 -22.51
N THR A 492 -15.60 23.42 -21.97
CA THR A 492 -16.22 22.83 -20.78
C THR A 492 -15.55 23.26 -19.46
N PHE A 493 -14.46 24.05 -19.52
CA PHE A 493 -13.73 24.51 -18.35
C PHE A 493 -14.54 25.55 -17.57
N LYS A 494 -14.78 25.29 -16.29
CA LYS A 494 -15.60 26.15 -15.44
C LYS A 494 -14.74 27.14 -14.67
N ALA A 495 -15.19 28.39 -14.62
CA ALA A 495 -14.63 29.45 -13.77
C ALA A 495 -15.76 30.32 -13.19
N THR A 496 -15.50 30.99 -12.07
CA THR A 496 -16.40 31.99 -11.46
C THR A 496 -15.60 33.03 -10.68
N GLY A 497 -16.14 34.24 -10.47
CA GLY A 497 -15.41 35.30 -9.77
C GLY A 497 -14.98 34.90 -8.35
N ALA A 498 -13.72 35.19 -8.01
CA ALA A 498 -13.15 34.92 -6.69
C ALA A 498 -13.81 35.80 -5.62
N ARG A 499 -14.22 35.18 -4.51
CA ARG A 499 -14.87 35.87 -3.37
C ARG A 499 -13.87 36.19 -2.25
N TRP A 500 -12.67 36.65 -2.61
CA TRP A 500 -11.63 37.12 -1.69
C TRP A 500 -11.52 38.63 -1.84
N ARG A 501 -11.44 39.35 -0.72
CA ARG A 501 -11.33 40.82 -0.76
C ARG A 501 -9.96 41.23 -1.33
N GLU A 502 -8.95 40.46 -0.98
CA GLU A 502 -7.54 40.63 -1.32
C GLU A 502 -7.26 40.33 -2.80
N LEU A 503 -8.09 39.50 -3.44
CA LEU A 503 -7.94 39.04 -4.82
C LEU A 503 -9.16 39.43 -5.66
N ALA A 504 -9.70 40.63 -5.43
CA ALA A 504 -10.88 41.11 -6.13
C ALA A 504 -10.64 41.21 -7.65
N GLY A 505 -11.62 40.77 -8.45
CA GLY A 505 -11.53 40.76 -9.92
C GLY A 505 -10.84 39.52 -10.51
N GLN A 506 -10.28 38.63 -9.69
CA GLN A 506 -9.69 37.37 -10.15
C GLN A 506 -10.76 36.28 -10.32
N GLN A 507 -10.40 35.22 -11.05
CA GLN A 507 -11.24 34.05 -11.31
C GLN A 507 -10.87 32.91 -10.36
N TYR A 508 -11.88 32.10 -10.00
CA TYR A 508 -11.76 30.92 -9.16
C TYR A 508 -12.25 29.69 -9.93
N THR A 509 -11.47 28.62 -9.89
CA THR A 509 -11.88 27.30 -10.37
C THR A 509 -11.70 26.25 -9.28
N LEU A 510 -12.66 25.34 -9.20
CA LEU A 510 -12.56 24.08 -8.48
C LEU A 510 -12.56 22.95 -9.52
N GLN A 511 -11.43 22.28 -9.70
CA GLN A 511 -11.25 21.25 -10.72
C GLN A 511 -11.00 19.88 -10.10
N VAL A 512 -11.43 18.82 -10.79
CA VAL A 512 -11.32 17.43 -10.35
C VAL A 512 -10.46 16.62 -11.33
N ALA A 513 -9.47 15.90 -10.80
CA ALA A 513 -8.70 14.88 -11.49
C ALA A 513 -9.52 13.58 -11.55
N VAL A 514 -10.38 13.45 -12.56
CA VAL A 514 -11.36 12.34 -12.64
C VAL A 514 -10.71 10.96 -12.78
N GLU A 515 -9.52 10.89 -13.38
CA GLU A 515 -8.74 9.65 -13.55
C GLU A 515 -8.03 9.22 -12.27
N ASP A 516 -7.81 10.12 -11.32
CA ASP A 516 -7.16 9.79 -10.03
C ASP A 516 -8.18 9.67 -8.89
N CYS A 517 -9.44 10.06 -9.13
CA CYS A 517 -10.51 9.99 -8.15
C CYS A 517 -10.80 8.54 -7.74
N THR A 518 -11.03 8.34 -6.44
CA THR A 518 -11.44 7.05 -5.87
C THR A 518 -12.95 6.95 -5.60
N GLY A 519 -13.72 7.99 -5.95
CA GLY A 519 -15.18 8.00 -5.79
C GLY A 519 -15.66 7.98 -4.34
N CYS A 520 -14.83 8.38 -3.35
CA CYS A 520 -15.14 8.24 -1.92
C CYS A 520 -16.25 9.16 -1.37
N ARG A 521 -16.72 10.12 -2.17
CA ARG A 521 -17.83 11.05 -1.87
C ARG A 521 -17.63 12.02 -0.68
N LEU A 522 -16.50 11.97 0.05
CA LEU A 522 -16.24 12.87 1.19
C LEU A 522 -16.41 14.36 0.86
N CYS A 523 -15.95 14.78 -0.33
CA CYS A 523 -16.06 16.16 -0.81
C CYS A 523 -17.52 16.63 -0.98
N VAL A 524 -18.40 15.73 -1.44
CA VAL A 524 -19.84 15.97 -1.60
C VAL A 524 -20.54 15.94 -0.25
N GLU A 525 -20.15 15.04 0.64
CA GLU A 525 -20.73 14.90 1.96
C GLU A 525 -20.45 16.13 2.85
N VAL A 526 -19.21 16.63 2.85
CA VAL A 526 -18.82 17.81 3.65
C VAL A 526 -19.34 19.13 3.07
N CYS A 527 -19.81 19.16 1.82
CA CYS A 527 -20.21 20.39 1.15
C CYS A 527 -21.38 21.07 1.89
N PRO A 528 -21.20 22.29 2.44
CA PRO A 528 -22.24 22.97 3.20
C PRO A 528 -23.24 23.71 2.30
N ALA A 529 -22.89 23.97 1.04
CA ALA A 529 -23.71 24.71 0.10
C ALA A 529 -24.77 23.79 -0.53
N LYS A 530 -26.04 24.09 -0.27
CA LYS A 530 -27.21 23.35 -0.75
C LYS A 530 -28.12 24.27 -1.55
N ASP A 531 -28.70 23.76 -2.63
CA ASP A 531 -29.75 24.44 -3.37
C ASP A 531 -31.02 24.51 -2.52
N LYS A 532 -31.56 25.72 -2.33
CA LYS A 532 -32.81 25.93 -1.57
C LYS A 532 -34.05 25.50 -2.36
N SER A 533 -33.94 25.44 -3.70
CA SER A 533 -35.04 25.13 -4.61
C SER A 533 -35.11 23.66 -5.02
N ARG A 534 -33.99 22.92 -4.97
CA ARG A 534 -33.91 21.50 -5.32
C ARG A 534 -33.24 20.69 -4.22
N VAL A 535 -34.05 19.95 -3.45
CA VAL A 535 -33.56 19.07 -2.37
C VAL A 535 -32.59 18.05 -2.94
N GLY A 536 -31.38 17.98 -2.37
CA GLY A 536 -30.33 17.04 -2.78
C GLY A 536 -29.28 17.62 -3.73
N ARG A 537 -29.54 18.73 -4.43
CA ARG A 537 -28.53 19.42 -5.25
C ARG A 537 -27.61 20.25 -4.34
N LYS A 538 -26.29 19.98 -4.40
CA LYS A 538 -25.25 20.72 -3.69
C LYS A 538 -24.34 21.46 -4.67
N ALA A 539 -23.39 22.25 -4.16
CA ALA A 539 -22.36 22.88 -5.00
C ALA A 539 -21.37 21.87 -5.63
N ILE A 540 -21.39 20.61 -5.18
CA ILE A 540 -20.62 19.52 -5.78
C ILE A 540 -21.41 18.23 -5.60
N ASN A 541 -21.56 17.43 -6.67
CA ASN A 541 -22.43 16.24 -6.70
C ASN A 541 -21.73 15.07 -7.40
N MET A 542 -22.11 13.83 -7.12
CA MET A 542 -21.56 12.67 -7.84
C MET A 542 -22.29 12.48 -9.18
N ALA A 543 -21.54 12.12 -10.24
CA ALA A 543 -22.09 11.74 -11.53
C ALA A 543 -21.28 10.58 -12.14
N PRO A 544 -21.87 9.75 -13.03
CA PRO A 544 -21.14 8.70 -13.75
C PRO A 544 -19.90 9.26 -14.46
N GLN A 545 -18.77 8.58 -14.30
CA GLN A 545 -17.49 9.03 -14.84
C GLN A 545 -17.38 8.92 -16.38
N PRO A 546 -17.78 7.82 -17.05
CA PRO A 546 -17.44 7.63 -18.46
C PRO A 546 -17.85 8.77 -19.41
N PRO A 547 -19.05 9.38 -19.31
CA PRO A 547 -19.42 10.52 -20.15
C PRO A 547 -18.59 11.79 -19.91
N LEU A 548 -17.90 11.88 -18.77
CA LEU A 548 -17.16 13.06 -18.32
C LEU A 548 -15.65 12.90 -18.47
N ARG A 549 -15.14 11.67 -18.59
CA ARG A 549 -13.71 11.36 -18.46
C ARG A 549 -12.82 12.18 -19.40
N GLU A 550 -13.12 12.13 -20.70
CA GLU A 550 -12.28 12.76 -21.72
C GLU A 550 -12.26 14.29 -21.59
N GLN A 551 -13.43 14.92 -21.41
CA GLN A 551 -13.51 16.37 -21.24
C GLN A 551 -12.84 16.84 -19.94
N GLU A 552 -13.02 16.10 -18.83
CA GLU A 552 -12.45 16.50 -17.54
C GLU A 552 -10.94 16.23 -17.47
N ARG A 553 -10.42 15.29 -18.25
CA ARG A 553 -8.97 15.14 -18.46
C ARG A 553 -8.38 16.40 -19.10
N ALA A 554 -8.99 16.89 -20.18
CA ALA A 554 -8.54 18.14 -20.82
C ALA A 554 -8.67 19.36 -19.88
N ASN A 555 -9.76 19.44 -19.11
CA ASN A 555 -9.95 20.49 -18.09
C ASN A 555 -8.89 20.39 -16.97
N TRP A 556 -8.53 19.18 -16.56
CA TRP A 556 -7.49 18.97 -15.55
C TRP A 556 -6.11 19.37 -16.05
N GLU A 557 -5.76 19.03 -17.30
CA GLU A 557 -4.50 19.44 -17.93
C GLU A 557 -4.38 20.97 -18.01
N PHE A 558 -5.45 21.65 -18.45
CA PHE A 558 -5.50 23.11 -18.45
C PHE A 558 -5.42 23.69 -17.03
N PHE A 559 -6.10 23.08 -16.05
CA PHE A 559 -6.00 23.52 -14.66
C PHE A 559 -4.57 23.43 -14.11
N LEU A 560 -3.81 22.42 -14.51
CA LEU A 560 -2.41 22.27 -14.12
C LEU A 560 -1.50 23.35 -14.72
N SER A 561 -1.83 23.92 -15.89
CA SER A 561 -1.06 25.02 -16.49
C SER A 561 -1.32 26.39 -15.86
N LEU A 562 -2.43 26.55 -15.13
CA LEU A 562 -2.73 27.79 -14.41
C LEU A 562 -1.70 28.08 -13.29
N PRO A 563 -1.41 29.35 -12.97
CA PRO A 563 -0.44 29.70 -11.96
C PRO A 563 -0.81 29.15 -10.57
N GLU A 564 0.21 28.71 -9.83
CA GLU A 564 0.08 28.32 -8.42
C GLU A 564 0.29 29.55 -7.53
N ILE A 565 -0.41 29.62 -6.39
CA ILE A 565 -0.12 30.62 -5.36
C ILE A 565 0.88 30.02 -4.39
N SER A 566 2.09 30.58 -4.36
CA SER A 566 3.05 30.24 -3.28
C SER A 566 2.63 30.89 -1.97
N SER A 567 3.06 30.33 -0.83
CA SER A 567 2.71 30.89 0.48
C SER A 567 3.23 32.32 0.65
N HIS A 568 4.47 32.59 0.24
CA HIS A 568 5.04 33.93 0.34
C HIS A 568 4.36 34.98 -0.57
N GLU A 569 3.95 34.62 -1.79
CA GLU A 569 3.16 35.52 -2.66
C GLU A 569 1.76 35.76 -2.10
N GLY A 570 1.13 34.71 -1.58
CA GLY A 570 -0.16 34.82 -0.92
C GLY A 570 -0.12 35.78 0.27
N GLU A 571 0.91 35.68 1.12
CA GLU A 571 1.12 36.59 2.26
C GLU A 571 1.37 38.03 1.82
N LYS A 572 2.17 38.25 0.76
CA LYS A 572 2.36 39.58 0.16
C LYS A 572 1.04 40.19 -0.33
N ASN A 573 0.13 39.35 -0.83
CA ASN A 573 -1.22 39.73 -1.25
C ASN A 573 -2.21 39.82 -0.06
N GLY A 574 -1.76 39.62 1.18
CA GLY A 574 -2.61 39.74 2.38
C GLY A 574 -3.37 38.47 2.78
N LEU A 575 -3.13 37.34 2.11
CA LEU A 575 -3.71 36.06 2.52
C LEU A 575 -3.08 35.56 3.82
N LYS A 576 -3.92 35.01 4.70
CA LYS A 576 -3.50 34.35 5.94
C LYS A 576 -3.75 32.85 5.85
N PHE A 577 -2.69 32.06 5.82
CA PHE A 577 -2.77 30.60 5.67
C PHE A 577 -3.15 29.84 6.95
N GLY A 578 -3.50 30.56 8.03
CA GLY A 578 -4.15 29.98 9.21
C GLY A 578 -5.65 29.74 9.07
N SER A 579 -6.24 30.08 7.92
CA SER A 579 -7.65 29.79 7.63
C SER A 579 -7.80 28.61 6.68
N VAL A 580 -8.83 27.78 6.91
CA VAL A 580 -9.16 26.60 6.09
C VAL A 580 -9.27 26.96 4.61
N ARG A 581 -9.93 28.09 4.31
CA ARG A 581 -10.18 28.54 2.93
C ARG A 581 -8.90 28.90 2.19
N ASN A 582 -7.96 29.59 2.85
CA ASN A 582 -6.74 30.07 2.20
C ASN A 582 -5.72 28.95 1.99
N VAL A 583 -5.54 28.04 2.96
CA VAL A 583 -4.57 26.93 2.83
C VAL A 583 -4.94 25.97 1.70
N GLN A 584 -6.20 25.93 1.26
CA GLN A 584 -6.60 25.13 0.09
C GLN A 584 -6.17 25.73 -1.27
N LEU A 585 -5.65 26.96 -1.29
CA LEU A 585 -5.07 27.57 -2.50
C LEU A 585 -3.61 27.15 -2.71
N LEU A 586 -2.95 26.62 -1.67
CA LEU A 586 -1.58 26.12 -1.78
C LEU A 586 -1.57 24.76 -2.48
N GLN A 587 -0.55 24.56 -3.32
CA GLN A 587 -0.33 23.29 -4.00
C GLN A 587 -0.09 22.16 -2.99
N PRO A 588 -0.86 21.05 -3.02
CA PRO A 588 -0.53 19.87 -2.22
C PRO A 588 0.65 19.11 -2.81
N MET A 589 1.63 18.73 -1.97
CA MET A 589 2.77 17.89 -2.37
C MET A 589 2.64 16.44 -1.86
N PHE A 590 1.44 16.04 -1.49
CA PHE A 590 1.06 14.66 -1.24
C PHE A 590 -0.19 14.35 -2.07
N GLU A 591 -0.03 13.63 -3.17
CA GLU A 591 -1.09 13.46 -4.18
C GLU A 591 -1.23 12.02 -4.69
N PHE A 592 -2.48 11.63 -4.96
CA PHE A 592 -2.83 10.38 -5.64
C PHE A 592 -2.28 9.11 -4.97
N SER A 593 -2.18 9.12 -3.64
CA SER A 593 -1.66 7.98 -2.87
C SER A 593 -2.52 6.73 -3.04
N SER A 594 -1.96 5.57 -2.71
CA SER A 594 -2.67 4.29 -2.79
C SER A 594 -3.58 3.99 -1.58
N ALA A 595 -3.82 4.99 -0.72
CA ALA A 595 -4.65 4.84 0.47
C ALA A 595 -6.11 4.49 0.13
N CYS A 596 -6.84 3.89 1.08
CA CYS A 596 -8.25 3.55 0.94
C CYS A 596 -9.12 4.73 0.45
N ALA A 597 -10.19 4.44 -0.30
CA ALA A 597 -11.22 5.44 -0.60
C ALA A 597 -11.81 5.98 0.72
N GLY A 598 -11.64 7.28 0.97
CA GLY A 598 -12.12 7.92 2.21
C GLY A 598 -11.18 7.81 3.42
N CYS A 599 -9.92 7.42 3.22
CA CYS A 599 -8.91 7.29 4.28
C CYS A 599 -8.85 8.54 5.19
N GLY A 600 -8.80 8.33 6.51
CA GLY A 600 -8.70 9.40 7.50
C GLY A 600 -7.29 9.95 7.74
N GLU A 601 -6.24 9.26 7.28
CA GLU A 601 -4.85 9.63 7.54
C GLU A 601 -4.34 10.70 6.55
N THR A 602 -4.54 10.48 5.25
CA THR A 602 -3.93 11.28 4.18
C THR A 602 -4.36 12.75 4.09
N PRO A 603 -5.57 13.18 4.52
CA PRO A 603 -5.89 14.61 4.59
C PRO A 603 -4.92 15.40 5.50
N TYR A 604 -4.38 14.77 6.54
CA TYR A 604 -3.39 15.41 7.43
C TYR A 604 -2.02 15.55 6.76
N LEU A 605 -1.55 14.53 6.04
CA LEU A 605 -0.30 14.62 5.26
C LEU A 605 -0.40 15.62 4.11
N ARG A 606 -1.57 15.69 3.48
CA ARG A 606 -1.89 16.72 2.48
C ARG A 606 -1.76 18.12 3.09
N LEU A 607 -2.34 18.36 4.27
CA LEU A 607 -2.23 19.65 4.96
C LEU A 607 -0.77 19.97 5.34
N LEU A 608 -0.04 19.00 5.89
CA LEU A 608 1.39 19.12 6.22
C LEU A 608 2.19 19.60 5.00
N THR A 609 2.01 18.93 3.86
CA THR A 609 2.77 19.23 2.65
C THR A 609 2.36 20.53 1.97
N GLN A 610 1.10 20.96 2.10
CA GLN A 610 0.67 22.29 1.63
C GLN A 610 1.35 23.42 2.42
N LEU A 611 1.52 23.25 3.73
CA LEU A 611 2.09 24.28 4.60
C LEU A 611 3.63 24.29 4.60
N PHE A 612 4.26 23.11 4.57
CA PHE A 612 5.69 22.97 4.86
C PHE A 612 6.45 22.10 3.85
N GLY A 613 5.78 21.62 2.80
CA GLY A 613 6.30 20.56 1.93
C GLY A 613 7.58 20.94 1.19
N ASP A 614 7.76 22.21 0.84
CA ASP A 614 8.93 22.72 0.11
C ASP A 614 10.24 22.71 0.92
N ARG A 615 10.16 22.38 2.22
CA ARG A 615 11.30 22.30 3.15
C ARG A 615 11.19 21.15 4.16
N ALA A 616 10.30 20.19 3.91
CA ALA A 616 10.04 19.07 4.83
C ALA A 616 11.02 17.91 4.63
N LEU A 617 11.49 17.34 5.74
CA LEU A 617 12.07 16.00 5.79
C LEU A 617 11.12 15.11 6.58
N VAL A 618 10.74 13.97 6.03
CA VAL A 618 9.73 13.08 6.59
C VAL A 618 10.37 11.73 6.94
N ALA A 619 10.50 11.47 8.24
CA ALA A 619 10.75 10.15 8.80
C ALA A 619 9.40 9.44 9.02
N ASN A 620 9.15 8.36 8.30
CA ASN A 620 7.87 7.66 8.34
C ASN A 620 8.01 6.27 8.96
N ALA A 621 7.24 5.99 10.02
CA ALA A 621 7.19 4.67 10.64
C ALA A 621 6.53 3.65 9.71
N THR A 622 6.94 2.39 9.79
CA THR A 622 6.28 1.33 9.03
C THR A 622 4.82 1.17 9.46
N GLY A 623 3.89 1.24 8.52
CA GLY A 623 2.45 1.22 8.80
C GLY A 623 1.62 1.58 7.57
N CYS A 624 0.35 1.93 7.74
CA CYS A 624 -0.46 2.40 6.60
C CYS A 624 0.22 3.56 5.87
N SER A 625 0.78 4.51 6.61
CA SER A 625 1.45 5.68 6.09
C SER A 625 2.68 5.39 5.23
N SER A 626 3.51 4.39 5.58
CA SER A 626 4.61 3.99 4.70
C SER A 626 4.13 3.21 3.48
N ILE A 627 3.07 2.41 3.61
CA ILE A 627 2.51 1.67 2.47
C ILE A 627 1.91 2.62 1.44
N TYR A 628 0.97 3.50 1.81
CA TYR A 628 0.43 4.42 0.80
C TYR A 628 1.41 5.56 0.46
N GLY A 629 2.42 5.81 1.29
CA GLY A 629 3.40 6.88 1.15
C GLY A 629 4.65 6.48 0.38
N GLY A 630 5.00 5.20 0.27
CA GLY A 630 6.26 4.79 -0.35
C GLY A 630 6.25 3.39 -0.95
N ASN A 631 5.08 2.82 -1.23
CA ASN A 631 5.00 1.54 -1.90
C ASN A 631 5.28 1.65 -3.40
N LEU A 632 6.43 1.12 -3.80
CA LEU A 632 6.89 1.07 -5.18
C LEU A 632 5.86 0.36 -6.09
N PRO A 633 5.75 0.77 -7.37
CA PRO A 633 6.71 1.61 -8.11
C PRO A 633 6.45 3.12 -8.05
N THR A 634 5.38 3.57 -7.38
CA THR A 634 4.94 4.98 -7.41
C THR A 634 4.87 5.60 -6.01
N THR A 635 5.32 6.84 -5.87
CA THR A 635 5.34 7.60 -4.63
C THR A 635 4.47 8.87 -4.74
N PRO A 636 3.65 9.19 -3.72
CA PRO A 636 2.75 10.35 -3.72
C PRO A 636 3.41 11.67 -3.29
N TRP A 637 4.64 11.63 -2.78
CA TRP A 637 5.40 12.81 -2.37
C TRP A 637 5.84 13.55 -3.63
N SER A 638 5.26 14.72 -3.87
CA SER A 638 5.47 15.50 -5.09
C SER A 638 6.38 16.69 -4.85
N VAL A 639 6.62 17.48 -5.90
CA VAL A 639 7.43 18.71 -5.86
C VAL A 639 6.64 19.89 -6.43
N ASN A 640 6.98 21.10 -5.99
CA ASN A 640 6.48 22.32 -6.59
C ASN A 640 7.16 22.62 -7.95
N GLN A 641 6.78 23.73 -8.58
CA GLN A 641 7.34 24.19 -9.85
C GLN A 641 8.86 24.48 -9.80
N GLU A 642 9.42 24.70 -8.60
CA GLU A 642 10.84 24.95 -8.37
C GLU A 642 11.62 23.64 -8.09
N GLY A 643 10.96 22.48 -8.18
CA GLY A 643 11.55 21.17 -7.89
C GLY A 643 11.73 20.85 -6.40
N ARG A 644 11.10 21.64 -5.51
CA ARG A 644 11.19 21.46 -4.05
C ARG A 644 9.99 20.68 -3.53
N GLY A 645 10.24 19.73 -2.64
CA GLY A 645 9.19 18.95 -2.01
C GLY A 645 9.72 18.10 -0.85
N PRO A 646 8.84 17.31 -0.20
CA PRO A 646 9.23 16.54 0.96
C PRO A 646 10.28 15.47 0.59
N ALA A 647 11.39 15.45 1.32
CA ALA A 647 12.31 14.32 1.30
C ALA A 647 11.76 13.24 2.25
N TRP A 648 11.39 12.08 1.73
CA TRP A 648 10.72 11.04 2.51
C TRP A 648 11.59 9.79 2.65
N SER A 649 11.59 9.19 3.84
CA SER A 649 12.20 7.89 4.07
C SER A 649 11.46 7.09 5.15
N ASN A 650 11.50 5.77 5.03
CA ASN A 650 11.03 4.81 6.02
C ASN A 650 12.20 3.92 6.42
N SER A 651 12.61 4.02 7.69
CA SER A 651 13.60 3.11 8.30
C SER A 651 12.89 1.81 8.71
N LEU A 652 12.49 1.68 9.98
CA LEU A 652 11.79 0.51 10.50
C LEU A 652 10.45 0.90 11.16
N PHE A 653 9.83 -0.07 11.83
CA PHE A 653 8.58 0.16 12.55
C PHE A 653 8.84 0.77 13.92
N GLU A 654 9.91 0.33 14.58
CA GLU A 654 10.26 0.59 15.97
C GLU A 654 11.08 1.87 16.17
N ASP A 655 11.85 2.31 15.18
CA ASP A 655 12.92 3.31 15.33
C ASP A 655 12.59 4.69 14.76
N ASN A 656 11.35 4.92 14.32
CA ASN A 656 11.04 6.09 13.51
C ASN A 656 11.27 7.43 14.22
N ALA A 657 11.10 7.47 15.55
CA ALA A 657 11.34 8.70 16.30
C ALA A 657 12.84 9.02 16.28
N GLU A 658 13.66 8.02 16.60
CA GLU A 658 15.12 8.06 16.63
C GLU A 658 15.69 8.37 15.25
N PHE A 659 15.08 7.81 14.20
CA PHE A 659 15.43 8.08 12.81
C PHE A 659 15.21 9.54 12.45
N GLY A 660 14.05 10.11 12.80
CA GLY A 660 13.77 11.54 12.62
C GLY A 660 14.66 12.44 13.48
N LEU A 661 15.00 12.03 14.71
CA LEU A 661 15.99 12.72 15.54
C LEU A 661 17.37 12.72 14.86
N GLY A 662 17.77 11.61 14.25
CA GLY A 662 18.98 11.51 13.42
C GLY A 662 18.99 12.57 12.32
N MET A 663 17.89 12.69 11.56
CA MET A 663 17.76 13.75 10.54
C MET A 663 17.94 15.16 11.12
N ARG A 664 17.33 15.44 12.28
CA ARG A 664 17.46 16.74 12.97
C ARG A 664 18.90 17.03 13.39
N LEU A 665 19.57 16.05 14.01
CA LEU A 665 20.96 16.21 14.46
C LEU A 665 21.92 16.41 13.28
N THR A 666 21.71 15.69 12.18
CA THR A 666 22.48 15.90 10.94
C THR A 666 22.28 17.30 10.38
N LEU A 667 21.03 17.77 10.29
CA LEU A 667 20.72 19.13 9.80
C LEU A 667 21.31 20.22 10.70
N ASP A 668 21.26 20.05 12.03
CA ASP A 668 21.89 20.97 12.98
C ASP A 668 23.38 21.09 12.67
N LYS A 669 24.07 19.95 12.53
CA LYS A 669 25.52 19.95 12.31
C LYS A 669 25.91 20.49 10.92
N GLN A 670 25.12 20.17 9.89
CA GLN A 670 25.32 20.73 8.55
C GLN A 670 25.14 22.25 8.54
N ALA A 671 24.12 22.76 9.22
CA ALA A 671 23.88 24.20 9.32
C ALA A 671 24.97 24.90 10.13
N GLU A 672 25.40 24.34 11.27
CA GLU A 672 26.54 24.82 12.06
C GLU A 672 27.79 24.95 11.19
N TYR A 673 28.18 23.88 10.50
CA TYR A 673 29.37 23.88 9.67
C TYR A 673 29.26 24.82 8.46
N ALA A 674 28.09 24.91 7.82
CA ALA A 674 27.86 25.87 6.76
C ALA A 674 28.04 27.32 7.25
N ARG A 675 27.61 27.64 8.47
CA ARG A 675 27.77 28.99 9.06
C ARG A 675 29.23 29.29 9.35
N GLU A 676 29.99 28.36 9.92
CA GLU A 676 31.44 28.49 10.13
C GLU A 676 32.18 28.75 8.79
N LEU A 677 31.79 28.04 7.73
CA LEU A 677 32.37 28.24 6.41
C LEU A 677 31.97 29.58 5.77
N VAL A 678 30.76 30.08 6.01
CA VAL A 678 30.33 31.43 5.58
C VAL A 678 31.17 32.50 6.25
N GLU A 679 31.48 32.35 7.54
CA GLU A 679 32.37 33.27 8.27
C GLU A 679 33.80 33.19 7.73
N ARG A 680 34.32 31.97 7.53
CA ARG A 680 35.67 31.75 7.01
C ARG A 680 35.87 32.30 5.61
N LEU A 681 34.86 32.18 4.75
CA LEU A 681 34.91 32.59 3.35
C LEU A 681 34.31 33.99 3.13
N GLN A 682 34.22 34.80 4.20
CA GLN A 682 33.59 36.11 4.16
C GLN A 682 34.20 37.03 3.08
N ASP A 683 35.51 36.99 2.91
CA ASP A 683 36.21 37.84 1.93
C ASP A 683 35.91 37.40 0.50
N GLU A 684 35.75 36.09 0.28
CA GLU A 684 35.40 35.49 -1.01
C GLU A 684 33.94 35.74 -1.40
N ILE A 685 33.01 35.59 -0.45
CA ILE A 685 31.56 35.73 -0.69
C ILE A 685 31.08 37.18 -0.53
N GLY A 686 31.88 38.03 0.12
CA GLY A 686 31.58 39.41 0.45
C GLY A 686 30.87 39.57 1.79
N ALA A 687 31.41 40.46 2.64
CA ALA A 687 30.95 40.70 4.02
C ALA A 687 29.45 40.97 4.17
N GLN A 688 28.84 41.71 3.24
CA GLN A 688 27.41 42.01 3.28
C GLN A 688 26.54 40.76 3.11
N LEU A 689 26.90 39.88 2.16
CA LEU A 689 26.16 38.64 1.93
C LEU A 689 26.36 37.66 3.08
N ALA A 690 27.59 37.55 3.60
CA ALA A 690 27.90 36.74 4.77
C ALA A 690 27.05 37.14 5.98
N ALA A 691 27.05 38.44 6.33
CA ALA A 691 26.25 38.95 7.43
C ALA A 691 24.74 38.72 7.22
N ALA A 692 24.24 38.91 5.99
CA ALA A 692 22.83 38.69 5.66
C ALA A 692 22.42 37.21 5.73
N LEU A 693 23.31 36.28 5.37
CA LEU A 693 23.10 34.83 5.48
C LEU A 693 23.04 34.40 6.95
N LEU A 694 23.94 34.91 7.78
CA LEU A 694 24.07 34.53 9.19
C LEU A 694 22.96 35.14 10.07
N GLY A 695 22.55 36.38 9.78
CA GLY A 695 21.55 37.13 10.55
C GLY A 695 20.11 37.02 10.04
N ALA A 696 19.81 36.06 9.15
CA ALA A 696 18.51 35.93 8.52
C ALA A 696 17.40 35.49 9.50
N ASP A 697 16.34 36.29 9.60
CA ASP A 697 15.08 35.83 10.20
C ASP A 697 14.32 34.92 9.22
N GLN A 698 14.06 33.69 9.66
CA GLN A 698 13.39 32.63 8.91
C GLN A 698 12.12 32.13 9.63
N SER A 699 11.53 32.98 10.50
CA SER A 699 10.30 32.67 11.23
C SER A 699 9.03 32.72 10.36
N THR A 700 9.13 33.28 9.15
CA THR A 700 8.02 33.42 8.19
C THR A 700 8.40 32.87 6.82
N ASP A 701 7.41 32.54 6.00
CA ASP A 701 7.64 32.05 4.64
C ASP A 701 8.34 33.10 3.76
N ALA A 702 8.02 34.39 3.95
CA ALA A 702 8.74 35.49 3.30
C ALA A 702 10.23 35.54 3.72
N GLY A 703 10.54 35.31 5.00
CA GLY A 703 11.91 35.24 5.49
C GLY A 703 12.70 34.05 4.92
N ILE A 704 12.04 32.90 4.79
CA ILE A 704 12.60 31.70 4.16
C ILE A 704 12.85 31.94 2.67
N ALA A 705 11.91 32.57 1.95
CA ALA A 705 12.09 32.92 0.54
C ALA A 705 13.28 33.87 0.34
N ALA A 706 13.41 34.91 1.17
CA ALA A 706 14.55 35.82 1.14
C ALA A 706 15.87 35.10 1.45
N GLN A 707 15.88 34.13 2.37
CA GLN A 707 17.07 33.33 2.65
C GLN A 707 17.46 32.45 1.45
N ARG A 708 16.50 31.90 0.71
CA ARG A 708 16.77 31.14 -0.52
C ARG A 708 17.45 31.99 -1.58
N GLU A 709 17.02 33.23 -1.76
CA GLU A 709 17.67 34.19 -2.68
C GLU A 709 19.13 34.42 -2.28
N ARG A 710 19.42 34.59 -0.97
CA ARG A 710 20.80 34.73 -0.47
C ARG A 710 21.63 33.48 -0.68
N VAL A 711 21.06 32.30 -0.45
CA VAL A 711 21.74 31.01 -0.68
C VAL A 711 22.01 30.78 -2.17
N GLN A 712 21.11 31.20 -3.05
CA GLN A 712 21.35 31.16 -4.49
C GLN A 712 22.51 32.07 -4.88
N ALA A 713 22.54 33.31 -4.39
CA ALA A 713 23.66 34.22 -4.61
C ALA A 713 24.99 33.67 -4.05
N LEU A 714 24.95 32.97 -2.90
CA LEU A 714 26.11 32.26 -2.35
C LEU A 714 26.61 31.17 -3.30
N LYS A 715 25.71 30.30 -3.78
CA LYS A 715 26.05 29.21 -4.71
C LYS A 715 26.68 29.74 -6.00
N GLU A 716 26.17 30.84 -6.54
CA GLU A 716 26.73 31.50 -7.72
C GLU A 716 28.16 32.02 -7.49
N LYS A 717 28.44 32.63 -6.32
CA LYS A 717 29.80 33.11 -5.98
C LYS A 717 30.82 31.99 -5.75
N LEU A 718 30.36 30.83 -5.30
CA LEU A 718 31.23 29.67 -5.02
C LEU A 718 31.39 28.76 -6.25
N SER A 719 30.51 28.86 -7.24
CA SER A 719 30.54 28.02 -8.45
C SER A 719 31.90 28.12 -9.17
N GLY A 720 32.45 26.97 -9.54
CA GLY A 720 33.74 26.87 -10.25
C GLY A 720 34.99 27.04 -9.38
N ARG A 721 34.85 27.23 -8.06
CA ARG A 721 36.01 27.31 -7.15
C ARG A 721 36.52 25.91 -6.78
N ALA A 722 37.84 25.74 -6.82
CA ALA A 722 38.50 24.46 -6.50
C ALA A 722 38.88 24.30 -5.02
N ASP A 723 38.79 25.38 -4.23
CA ASP A 723 39.08 25.36 -2.80
C ASP A 723 38.17 24.36 -2.05
N ALA A 724 38.74 23.63 -1.10
CA ALA A 724 38.02 22.59 -0.36
C ALA A 724 36.87 23.18 0.48
N ALA A 725 37.12 24.28 1.20
CA ALA A 725 36.10 24.94 2.02
C ALA A 725 34.96 25.51 1.15
N ALA A 726 35.27 26.04 -0.03
CA ALA A 726 34.27 26.49 -0.99
C ALA A 726 33.40 25.33 -1.52
N ARG A 727 34.00 24.17 -1.82
CA ARG A 727 33.26 22.97 -2.25
C ARG A 727 32.38 22.41 -1.13
N ASP A 728 32.91 22.36 0.09
CA ASP A 728 32.15 21.91 1.26
C ASP A 728 30.97 22.85 1.52
N LEU A 729 31.18 24.17 1.53
CA LEU A 729 30.10 25.14 1.69
C LEU A 729 29.07 25.05 0.56
N LEU A 730 29.50 24.84 -0.69
CA LEU A 730 28.59 24.66 -1.81
C LEU A 730 27.68 23.43 -1.62
N SER A 731 28.23 22.32 -1.11
CA SER A 731 27.46 21.11 -0.81
C SER A 731 26.49 21.26 0.36
N LEU A 732 26.78 22.18 1.29
CA LEU A 732 26.00 22.41 2.51
C LEU A 732 25.11 23.66 2.45
N ALA A 733 25.20 24.46 1.39
CA ALA A 733 24.56 25.77 1.31
C ALA A 733 23.04 25.73 1.57
N ASP A 734 22.36 24.66 1.14
CA ASP A 734 20.93 24.49 1.38
C ASP A 734 20.57 24.26 2.87
N ALA A 735 21.52 23.85 3.71
CA ALA A 735 21.33 23.73 5.16
C ALA A 735 21.20 25.09 5.87
N LEU A 736 21.59 26.20 5.21
CA LEU A 736 21.37 27.56 5.71
C LEU A 736 19.89 28.00 5.67
N VAL A 737 19.06 27.30 4.90
CA VAL A 737 17.61 27.49 4.85
C VAL A 737 16.94 26.55 5.85
N LYS A 738 16.17 27.09 6.79
CA LYS A 738 15.45 26.33 7.83
C LYS A 738 14.65 25.18 7.22
N LYS A 739 14.86 23.97 7.74
CA LYS A 739 14.14 22.74 7.36
C LYS A 739 13.15 22.34 8.45
N SER A 740 12.08 21.67 8.05
CA SER A 740 11.03 21.17 8.95
C SER A 740 11.12 19.64 9.04
N VAL A 741 11.50 19.08 10.18
CA VAL A 741 11.60 17.63 10.38
C VAL A 741 10.27 17.10 10.91
N TRP A 742 9.66 16.20 10.16
CA TRP A 742 8.38 15.56 10.46
C TRP A 742 8.56 14.06 10.68
N ILE A 743 8.07 13.57 11.80
CA ILE A 743 8.10 12.17 12.20
C ILE A 743 6.66 11.66 12.18
N VAL A 744 6.30 10.95 11.13
CA VAL A 744 4.91 10.54 10.86
C VAL A 744 4.72 9.05 11.11
N GLY A 745 3.61 8.67 11.73
CA GLY A 745 3.31 7.25 11.96
C GLY A 745 1.92 7.00 12.52
N GLY A 746 1.52 5.74 12.55
CA GLY A 746 0.23 5.31 13.10
C GLY A 746 0.28 5.09 14.61
N ASP A 747 -0.88 4.79 15.21
CA ASP A 747 -0.98 4.53 16.64
C ASP A 747 -0.16 3.32 17.12
N GLY A 748 -0.04 2.27 16.30
CA GLY A 748 0.76 1.10 16.67
C GLY A 748 2.27 1.37 16.80
N TRP A 749 2.79 2.38 16.12
CA TRP A 749 4.16 2.84 16.36
C TRP A 749 4.21 3.64 17.65
N ALA A 750 3.44 4.72 17.73
CA ALA A 750 3.57 5.73 18.77
C ALA A 750 3.16 5.24 20.18
N TYR A 751 2.16 4.36 20.26
CA TYR A 751 1.64 3.88 21.54
C TYR A 751 2.34 2.61 22.02
N ASP A 752 2.83 1.79 21.09
CA ASP A 752 3.34 0.45 21.34
C ASP A 752 4.84 0.31 21.05
N ILE A 753 5.23 -0.11 19.84
CA ILE A 753 6.59 -0.61 19.57
C ILE A 753 7.64 0.50 19.59
N GLY A 754 7.32 1.68 19.08
CA GLY A 754 8.22 2.83 19.03
C GLY A 754 7.99 3.84 20.14
N PHE A 755 7.17 3.52 21.15
CA PHE A 755 6.87 4.45 22.24
C PHE A 755 8.12 4.84 23.03
N GLY A 756 9.03 3.89 23.30
CA GLY A 756 10.26 4.20 24.03
C GLY A 756 11.16 5.20 23.30
N GLY A 757 11.29 5.05 21.97
CA GLY A 757 11.97 6.01 21.11
C GLY A 757 11.27 7.35 21.05
N LEU A 758 9.94 7.35 20.87
CA LEU A 758 9.12 8.56 20.85
C LEU A 758 9.26 9.36 22.14
N ASP A 759 9.16 8.70 23.30
CA ASP A 759 9.34 9.30 24.62
C ASP A 759 10.71 9.98 24.76
N HIS A 760 11.78 9.28 24.36
CA HIS A 760 13.13 9.82 24.38
C HIS A 760 13.31 11.05 23.48
N VAL A 761 12.73 11.02 22.28
CA VAL A 761 12.81 12.14 21.33
C VAL A 761 12.04 13.35 21.84
N LEU A 762 10.85 13.15 22.41
CA LEU A 762 10.09 14.24 23.05
C LEU A 762 10.86 14.83 24.24
N ALA A 763 11.54 14.00 25.04
CA ALA A 763 12.35 14.46 26.17
C ALA A 763 13.61 15.23 25.76
N SER A 764 14.08 15.08 24.52
CA SER A 764 15.36 15.64 24.06
C SER A 764 15.37 17.17 23.92
N GLY A 765 14.19 17.80 23.87
CA GLY A 765 14.04 19.23 23.62
C GLY A 765 14.38 19.66 22.17
N ARG A 766 14.68 18.72 21.27
CA ARG A 766 15.04 19.05 19.88
C ARG A 766 13.81 19.44 19.06
N ASN A 767 14.00 20.37 18.12
CA ASN A 767 12.95 20.87 17.25
C ASN A 767 12.59 19.84 16.16
N VAL A 768 11.58 19.02 16.46
CA VAL A 768 11.00 17.98 15.59
C VAL A 768 9.48 17.95 15.76
N ASN A 769 8.76 17.61 14.68
CA ASN A 769 7.30 17.55 14.67
C ASN A 769 6.82 16.11 14.51
N LEU A 770 6.19 15.54 15.52
CA LEU A 770 5.62 14.21 15.49
C LEU A 770 4.13 14.28 15.12
N LEU A 771 3.73 13.56 14.08
CA LEU A 771 2.32 13.42 13.66
C LEU A 771 1.89 11.96 13.80
N VAL A 772 1.07 11.70 14.80
CA VAL A 772 0.46 10.39 15.07
C VAL A 772 -0.94 10.35 14.46
N MET A 773 -1.10 9.58 13.39
CA MET A 773 -2.39 9.35 12.74
C MET A 773 -3.07 8.16 13.44
N ASP A 774 -3.88 8.47 14.44
CA ASP A 774 -4.44 7.50 15.38
C ASP A 774 -5.71 6.86 14.81
N THR A 775 -5.58 5.61 14.39
CA THR A 775 -6.69 4.77 13.92
C THR A 775 -7.22 3.84 15.01
N GLU A 776 -6.64 3.90 16.21
CA GLU A 776 -6.95 3.05 17.36
C GLU A 776 -6.79 1.54 17.11
N VAL A 777 -6.10 1.12 16.05
CA VAL A 777 -5.81 -0.28 15.71
C VAL A 777 -4.59 -0.35 14.80
N TYR A 778 -3.95 -1.52 14.69
CA TYR A 778 -2.93 -1.73 13.66
C TYR A 778 -3.62 -1.93 12.31
N SER A 779 -3.95 -0.82 11.65
CA SER A 779 -4.73 -0.80 10.42
C SER A 779 -4.06 -1.58 9.28
N ASN A 780 -2.73 -1.55 9.19
CA ASN A 780 -2.02 -2.19 8.08
C ASN A 780 -2.07 -3.72 8.12
N THR A 781 -1.86 -4.31 9.28
CA THR A 781 -1.74 -5.76 9.47
C THR A 781 -3.08 -6.45 9.70
N GLY A 782 -4.19 -5.72 9.47
CA GLY A 782 -5.54 -6.25 9.46
C GLY A 782 -6.33 -6.05 10.76
N GLY A 783 -6.07 -4.97 11.49
CA GLY A 783 -6.89 -4.52 12.62
C GLY A 783 -6.61 -5.24 13.94
N GLN A 784 -5.34 -5.37 14.32
CA GLN A 784 -4.94 -5.83 15.65
C GLN A 784 -5.16 -4.73 16.68
N ALA A 785 -5.46 -5.13 17.92
CA ALA A 785 -5.53 -4.21 19.04
C ALA A 785 -4.16 -3.56 19.29
N SER A 786 -4.18 -2.26 19.61
CA SER A 786 -3.06 -1.45 20.08
C SER A 786 -3.33 -0.92 21.49
N LYS A 787 -2.34 -0.31 22.14
CA LYS A 787 -2.61 0.47 23.36
C LYS A 787 -3.48 1.71 23.11
N ALA A 788 -3.63 2.12 21.85
CA ALA A 788 -4.56 3.17 21.43
C ALA A 788 -6.00 2.65 21.21
N THR A 789 -6.22 1.33 21.14
CA THR A 789 -7.57 0.76 21.03
C THR A 789 -8.41 1.12 22.25
N SER A 790 -9.62 1.62 21.98
CA SER A 790 -10.55 2.08 23.00
C SER A 790 -11.27 0.94 23.73
N LEU A 791 -11.77 1.23 24.93
CA LEU A 791 -12.50 0.27 25.75
C LEU A 791 -13.75 -0.23 24.99
N ALA A 792 -14.09 -1.51 25.15
CA ALA A 792 -15.15 -2.25 24.44
C ALA A 792 -14.93 -2.50 22.94
N ALA A 793 -13.94 -1.89 22.29
CA ALA A 793 -13.69 -2.12 20.86
C ALA A 793 -13.21 -3.55 20.61
N VAL A 794 -13.74 -4.19 19.57
CA VAL A 794 -13.28 -5.50 19.11
C VAL A 794 -12.20 -5.34 18.04
N ALA A 795 -11.10 -6.06 18.23
CA ALA A 795 -9.99 -6.15 17.28
C ALA A 795 -9.34 -7.53 17.38
N LYS A 796 -8.41 -7.88 16.48
CA LYS A 796 -7.60 -9.11 16.69
C LYS A 796 -6.80 -8.97 17.99
N PHE A 797 -6.73 -10.05 18.77
CA PHE A 797 -6.22 -10.08 20.14
C PHE A 797 -7.07 -9.34 21.19
N ALA A 798 -8.25 -8.82 20.82
CA ALA A 798 -9.27 -8.25 21.70
C ALA A 798 -10.68 -8.67 21.26
N ALA A 799 -10.87 -9.97 20.94
CA ALA A 799 -12.10 -10.48 20.34
C ALA A 799 -13.35 -10.31 21.24
N GLY A 800 -13.17 -10.36 22.57
CA GLY A 800 -14.23 -10.13 23.56
C GLY A 800 -14.49 -8.66 23.89
N GLY A 801 -13.91 -7.73 23.11
CA GLY A 801 -13.85 -6.31 23.44
C GLY A 801 -12.68 -6.01 24.38
N LYS A 802 -11.95 -4.92 24.12
CA LYS A 802 -10.83 -4.51 24.98
C LYS A 802 -11.35 -4.05 26.34
N GLU A 803 -10.82 -4.62 27.42
CA GLU A 803 -11.28 -4.32 28.78
C GLU A 803 -10.56 -3.13 29.43
N THR A 804 -9.40 -2.74 28.91
CA THR A 804 -8.60 -1.62 29.43
C THR A 804 -8.88 -0.33 28.65
N PRO A 805 -8.78 0.85 29.30
CA PRO A 805 -8.92 2.13 28.62
C PRO A 805 -7.80 2.36 27.61
N LYS A 806 -8.01 3.33 26.72
CA LYS A 806 -7.00 3.84 25.79
C LYS A 806 -5.83 4.45 26.60
N LYS A 807 -4.59 4.13 26.25
CA LYS A 807 -3.40 4.81 26.81
C LYS A 807 -3.47 6.30 26.45
N ASP A 808 -3.28 7.19 27.42
CA ASP A 808 -3.31 8.63 27.16
C ASP A 808 -1.92 9.16 26.80
N LEU A 809 -1.54 9.06 25.52
CA LEU A 809 -0.24 9.50 25.03
C LEU A 809 -0.04 11.02 25.20
N GLY A 810 -1.09 11.81 24.98
CA GLY A 810 -0.97 13.26 25.06
C GLY A 810 -0.75 13.73 26.50
N LEU A 811 -1.45 13.13 27.47
CA LEU A 811 -1.20 13.40 28.89
C LEU A 811 0.23 13.04 29.32
N LEU A 812 0.76 11.91 28.86
CA LEU A 812 2.14 11.51 29.13
C LEU A 812 3.14 12.52 28.55
N ALA A 813 2.95 12.95 27.30
CA ALA A 813 3.82 13.95 26.68
C ALA A 813 3.75 15.32 27.37
N MET A 814 2.56 15.75 27.82
CA MET A 814 2.39 17.03 28.54
C MET A 814 3.16 17.06 29.87
N SER A 815 3.40 15.90 30.50
CA SER A 815 4.12 15.83 31.78
C SER A 815 5.58 16.34 31.73
N TYR A 816 6.19 16.38 30.55
CA TYR A 816 7.51 16.99 30.35
C TYR A 816 7.52 18.51 30.50
N GLY A 817 6.37 19.17 30.34
CA GLY A 817 6.21 20.62 30.47
C GLY A 817 6.77 21.48 29.34
N HIS A 818 7.66 20.94 28.49
CA HIS A 818 8.35 21.63 27.40
C HIS A 818 8.04 21.04 26.01
N VAL A 819 7.08 20.13 25.91
CA VAL A 819 6.63 19.53 24.65
C VAL A 819 5.34 20.22 24.22
N TYR A 820 5.24 20.69 22.98
CA TYR A 820 3.95 21.12 22.43
C TYR A 820 3.09 19.88 22.16
N VAL A 821 1.86 19.83 22.66
CA VAL A 821 0.99 18.65 22.48
C VAL A 821 -0.39 19.09 22.01
N ALA A 822 -0.91 18.48 20.94
CA ALA A 822 -2.26 18.76 20.49
C ALA A 822 -2.99 17.49 20.07
N GLN A 823 -4.28 17.43 20.37
CA GLN A 823 -5.19 16.40 19.90
C GLN A 823 -6.22 17.01 18.96
N ILE A 824 -6.32 16.47 17.73
CA ILE A 824 -7.08 17.06 16.63
C ILE A 824 -8.02 16.03 15.97
N ALA A 825 -9.08 16.55 15.34
CA ALA A 825 -9.97 15.79 14.46
C ALA A 825 -10.54 16.72 13.39
N MET A 826 -10.07 16.60 12.16
CA MET A 826 -10.42 17.48 11.03
C MET A 826 -11.92 17.59 10.78
N GLY A 827 -12.65 16.47 10.89
CA GLY A 827 -14.11 16.42 10.70
C GLY A 827 -14.89 17.09 11.82
N ALA A 828 -14.30 17.24 13.01
CA ALA A 828 -14.91 17.92 14.15
C ALA A 828 -14.61 19.42 14.16
N ASN A 829 -13.36 19.82 13.90
CA ASN A 829 -12.92 21.21 13.86
C ASN A 829 -11.73 21.41 12.90
N ASP A 830 -12.04 21.79 11.67
CA ASP A 830 -11.07 22.05 10.60
C ASP A 830 -10.19 23.28 10.88
N ALA A 831 -10.75 24.34 11.45
CA ALA A 831 -10.01 25.53 11.84
C ALA A 831 -8.97 25.25 12.94
N GLN A 832 -9.34 24.46 13.96
CA GLN A 832 -8.41 24.03 15.00
C GLN A 832 -7.28 23.16 14.43
N THR A 833 -7.60 22.28 13.47
CA THR A 833 -6.61 21.45 12.78
C THR A 833 -5.54 22.31 12.08
N VAL A 834 -5.93 23.31 11.28
CA VAL A 834 -4.95 24.20 10.61
C VAL A 834 -4.10 24.96 11.62
N LYS A 835 -4.74 25.49 12.68
CA LYS A 835 -4.05 26.23 13.73
C LYS A 835 -2.98 25.38 14.44
N VAL A 836 -3.29 24.11 14.74
CA VAL A 836 -2.35 23.19 15.39
C VAL A 836 -1.11 22.94 14.54
N PHE A 837 -1.26 22.73 13.24
CA PHE A 837 -0.10 22.51 12.36
C PHE A 837 0.83 23.72 12.34
N GLN A 838 0.29 24.93 12.35
CA GLN A 838 1.08 26.16 12.40
C GLN A 838 1.76 26.37 13.76
N GLU A 839 1.03 26.17 14.87
CA GLU A 839 1.59 26.32 16.21
C GLU A 839 2.68 25.29 16.49
N ALA A 840 2.46 24.02 16.12
CA ALA A 840 3.42 22.94 16.32
C ALA A 840 4.73 23.19 15.55
N GLU A 841 4.66 23.61 14.28
CA GLU A 841 5.84 23.85 13.46
C GLU A 841 6.59 25.12 13.85
N ALA A 842 5.87 26.14 14.32
CA ALA A 842 6.47 27.38 14.81
C ALA A 842 7.14 27.21 16.19
N TYR A 843 6.73 26.21 16.98
CA TYR A 843 7.31 25.94 18.29
C TYR A 843 8.78 25.51 18.16
N ASP A 844 9.68 26.18 18.89
CA ASP A 844 11.11 25.85 18.88
C ASP A 844 11.44 24.73 19.87
N GLY A 845 10.95 23.53 19.56
CA GLY A 845 11.09 22.37 20.43
C GLY A 845 10.31 21.18 19.89
N PRO A 846 10.17 20.11 20.69
CA PRO A 846 9.45 18.91 20.27
C PRO A 846 7.95 19.17 20.27
N SER A 847 7.29 18.78 19.18
CA SER A 847 5.85 18.93 18.98
C SER A 847 5.20 17.58 18.72
N LEU A 848 4.07 17.28 19.37
CA LEU A 848 3.28 16.06 19.19
C LEU A 848 1.85 16.42 18.78
N ILE A 849 1.45 15.98 17.59
CA ILE A 849 0.09 16.07 17.07
C ILE A 849 -0.52 14.67 17.04
N ILE A 850 -1.62 14.46 17.75
CA ILE A 850 -2.40 13.21 17.75
C ILE A 850 -3.69 13.46 16.96
N ALA A 851 -3.78 12.87 15.77
CA ALA A 851 -4.84 13.13 14.80
C ALA A 851 -5.78 11.93 14.65
N TYR A 852 -7.04 12.10 15.03
CA TYR A 852 -8.06 11.05 14.84
C TYR A 852 -8.23 10.75 13.35
N SER A 853 -8.03 9.48 13.00
CA SER A 853 -7.99 9.01 11.62
C SER A 853 -8.98 7.86 11.43
N GLN A 854 -10.13 8.13 10.80
CA GLN A 854 -11.11 7.08 10.52
C GLN A 854 -10.52 6.01 9.58
N CYS A 855 -10.90 4.75 9.81
CA CYS A 855 -10.36 3.60 9.09
C CYS A 855 -11.46 2.60 8.71
N ILE A 856 -11.26 1.87 7.61
CA ILE A 856 -12.12 0.75 7.22
C ILE A 856 -12.20 -0.33 8.31
N ALA A 857 -11.19 -0.44 9.18
CA ALA A 857 -11.15 -1.36 10.31
C ALA A 857 -12.19 -1.02 11.40
N HIS A 858 -12.70 0.21 11.44
CA HIS A 858 -13.82 0.59 12.30
C HIS A 858 -15.14 -0.02 11.81
N GLY A 859 -15.21 -0.39 10.53
CA GLY A 859 -16.40 -0.94 9.90
C GLY A 859 -17.53 0.09 9.82
N ILE A 860 -17.17 1.31 9.40
CA ILE A 860 -18.08 2.44 9.15
C ILE A 860 -18.32 2.63 7.66
N ASP A 861 -19.35 3.40 7.31
CA ASP A 861 -19.46 4.00 5.99
C ASP A 861 -18.42 5.12 5.83
N MET A 862 -17.37 4.86 5.04
CA MET A 862 -16.27 5.80 4.84
C MET A 862 -16.71 7.12 4.21
N THR A 863 -17.86 7.17 3.53
CA THR A 863 -18.42 8.44 2.99
C THR A 863 -18.84 9.39 4.13
N LYS A 864 -19.13 8.85 5.32
CA LYS A 864 -19.49 9.62 6.52
C LYS A 864 -18.32 9.86 7.45
N GLY A 865 -17.08 9.59 7.03
CA GLY A 865 -15.88 9.68 7.87
C GLY A 865 -15.74 11.00 8.64
N MET A 866 -15.96 12.15 7.98
CA MET A 866 -15.87 13.46 8.64
C MET A 866 -16.98 13.69 9.68
N HIS A 867 -18.20 13.24 9.39
CA HIS A 867 -19.30 13.27 10.37
C HIS A 867 -19.02 12.33 11.56
N HIS A 868 -18.43 11.18 11.29
CA HIS A 868 -18.03 10.22 12.31
C HIS A 868 -16.97 10.81 13.27
N GLN A 869 -15.96 11.52 12.76
CA GLN A 869 -15.00 12.25 13.63
C GLN A 869 -15.71 13.26 14.53
N LYS A 870 -16.73 13.96 14.00
CA LYS A 870 -17.54 14.90 14.78
C LYS A 870 -18.33 14.20 15.89
N LEU A 871 -18.92 13.04 15.63
CA LEU A 871 -19.60 12.22 16.66
C LEU A 871 -18.62 11.73 17.73
N ALA A 872 -17.40 11.37 17.35
CA ALA A 872 -16.35 10.99 18.30
C ALA A 872 -16.04 12.12 19.29
N VAL A 873 -15.98 13.37 18.81
CA VAL A 873 -15.77 14.54 19.68
C VAL A 873 -17.03 14.91 20.47
N ASP A 874 -18.20 14.96 19.82
CA ASP A 874 -19.44 15.32 20.49
C ASP A 874 -19.85 14.29 21.57
N SER A 875 -19.37 13.05 21.52
CA SER A 875 -19.59 12.02 22.57
C SER A 875 -18.53 12.02 23.68
N GLY A 876 -17.45 12.80 23.55
CA GLY A 876 -16.30 12.75 24.46
C GLY A 876 -15.32 11.59 24.22
N HIS A 877 -15.61 10.68 23.28
CA HIS A 877 -14.70 9.61 22.86
C HIS A 877 -13.34 10.15 22.40
N TRP A 878 -13.32 11.34 21.82
CA TRP A 878 -12.11 12.03 21.40
C TRP A 878 -12.11 13.48 21.90
N LEU A 879 -11.04 13.93 22.54
CA LEU A 879 -10.92 15.32 23.01
C LEU A 879 -10.16 16.16 21.97
N LEU A 880 -10.50 17.44 21.90
CA LEU A 880 -9.70 18.44 21.18
C LEU A 880 -9.06 19.37 22.20
N TYR A 881 -7.73 19.47 22.18
CA TYR A 881 -6.96 20.35 23.04
C TYR A 881 -5.61 20.71 22.42
N ARG A 882 -4.97 21.73 22.99
CA ARG A 882 -3.61 22.18 22.68
C ARG A 882 -2.90 22.57 23.97
N TYR A 883 -1.71 22.03 24.19
CA TYR A 883 -0.77 22.41 25.22
C TYR A 883 0.40 23.12 24.56
N ASN A 884 0.54 24.41 24.79
CA ASN A 884 1.61 25.24 24.23
C ASN A 884 2.52 25.76 25.35
N PRO A 885 3.72 25.17 25.54
CA PRO A 885 4.68 25.59 26.55
C PRO A 885 5.10 27.06 26.45
N ALA A 886 5.13 27.63 25.24
CA ALA A 886 5.56 29.01 25.02
C ALA A 886 4.65 30.03 25.73
N LEU A 887 3.38 29.68 25.96
CA LEU A 887 2.42 30.54 26.66
C LEU A 887 2.78 30.77 28.13
N LYS A 888 3.55 29.86 28.75
CA LYS A 888 4.03 30.03 30.13
C LYS A 888 4.90 31.27 30.28
N ALA A 889 5.78 31.52 29.29
CA ALA A 889 6.62 32.72 29.27
C ALA A 889 5.81 34.02 29.16
N GLU A 890 4.58 33.94 28.63
CA GLU A 890 3.63 35.06 28.56
C GLU A 890 2.72 35.17 29.81
N GLY A 891 2.91 34.33 30.83
CA GLY A 891 2.04 34.27 32.01
C GLY A 891 0.64 33.71 31.69
N ARG A 892 0.50 32.97 30.59
CA ARG A 892 -0.76 32.38 30.12
C ARG A 892 -0.77 30.88 30.33
N LYS A 893 -1.96 30.32 30.56
CA LYS A 893 -2.14 28.87 30.75
C LYS A 893 -1.75 28.12 29.47
N PRO A 894 -0.89 27.09 29.57
CA PRO A 894 -0.41 26.36 28.41
C PRO A 894 -1.48 25.46 27.80
N LEU A 895 -2.36 24.87 28.63
CA LEU A 895 -3.41 23.95 28.19
C LEU A 895 -4.70 24.68 27.82
N HIS A 896 -5.15 24.48 26.59
CA HIS A 896 -6.43 24.93 26.07
C HIS A 896 -7.28 23.72 25.64
N LEU A 897 -8.42 23.53 26.30
CA LEU A 897 -9.42 22.54 25.91
C LEU A 897 -10.34 23.14 24.83
N ASP A 898 -10.13 22.76 23.57
CA ASP A 898 -10.84 23.32 22.40
C ASP A 898 -12.19 22.62 22.12
N SER A 899 -12.40 21.45 22.70
CA SER A 899 -13.68 20.72 22.66
C SER A 899 -14.65 21.25 23.72
N LYS A 900 -15.93 20.89 23.64
CA LYS A 900 -16.93 21.18 24.67
C LYS A 900 -17.28 19.89 25.41
N ALA A 901 -17.95 20.01 26.56
CA ALA A 901 -18.47 18.86 27.28
C ALA A 901 -19.29 17.93 26.36
N PRO A 902 -19.26 16.60 26.59
CA PRO A 902 -20.01 15.63 25.79
C PRO A 902 -21.48 16.05 25.62
N LYS A 903 -21.96 16.07 24.37
CA LYS A 903 -23.32 16.47 23.98
C LYS A 903 -24.23 15.29 23.67
N ILE A 904 -23.65 14.14 23.35
CA ILE A 904 -24.37 12.91 23.06
C ILE A 904 -23.82 11.77 23.94
N PRO A 905 -24.64 10.77 24.28
CA PRO A 905 -24.17 9.52 24.88
C PRO A 905 -23.12 8.80 24.02
N LEU A 906 -22.17 8.11 24.64
CA LEU A 906 -21.12 7.36 23.94
C LEU A 906 -21.68 6.28 23.01
N GLN A 907 -22.78 5.64 23.41
CA GLN A 907 -23.46 4.60 22.61
C GLN A 907 -23.88 5.09 21.22
N ASP A 908 -24.27 6.37 21.10
CA ASP A 908 -24.74 6.98 19.85
C ASP A 908 -23.60 7.14 18.84
N TYR A 909 -22.35 7.17 19.32
CA TYR A 909 -21.15 7.12 18.50
C TYR A 909 -20.72 5.67 18.26
N ILE A 910 -20.42 4.89 19.31
CA ILE A 910 -19.74 3.59 19.14
C ILE A 910 -20.59 2.57 18.37
N TYR A 911 -21.92 2.62 18.46
CA TYR A 911 -22.79 1.69 17.72
C TYR A 911 -23.00 2.08 16.25
N THR A 912 -22.42 3.20 15.80
CA THR A 912 -22.27 3.47 14.36
C THR A 912 -21.17 2.61 13.73
N GLU A 913 -20.29 2.02 14.55
CA GLU A 913 -19.16 1.21 14.11
C GLU A 913 -19.42 -0.29 14.26
N SER A 914 -18.95 -1.08 13.29
CA SER A 914 -19.12 -2.53 13.35
C SER A 914 -18.22 -3.19 14.39
N ARG A 915 -17.08 -2.58 14.75
CA ARG A 915 -16.15 -3.08 15.78
C ARG A 915 -16.74 -3.08 17.21
N TYR A 916 -17.84 -2.37 17.45
CA TYR A 916 -18.59 -2.45 18.70
C TYR A 916 -19.88 -3.27 18.57
N ARG A 917 -20.62 -3.12 17.46
CA ARG A 917 -21.85 -3.89 17.20
C ARG A 917 -21.63 -5.41 17.19
N MET A 918 -20.48 -5.88 16.71
CA MET A 918 -20.20 -7.32 16.70
C MET A 918 -20.13 -7.91 18.10
N LEU A 919 -19.64 -7.15 19.10
CA LEU A 919 -19.64 -7.58 20.48
C LEU A 919 -21.06 -7.62 21.05
N GLN A 920 -21.86 -6.60 20.76
CA GLN A 920 -23.27 -6.54 21.17
C GLN A 920 -24.07 -7.74 20.64
N GLN A 921 -23.80 -8.17 19.40
CA GLN A 921 -24.47 -9.32 18.78
C GLN A 921 -23.99 -10.66 19.32
N ALA A 922 -22.69 -10.82 19.58
CA ALA A 922 -22.12 -12.08 20.03
C ALA A 922 -22.24 -12.29 21.55
N HIS A 923 -22.10 -11.23 22.34
CA HIS A 923 -22.01 -11.23 23.80
C HIS A 923 -22.70 -9.99 24.41
N PRO A 924 -24.04 -9.91 24.37
CA PRO A 924 -24.79 -8.70 24.76
C PRO A 924 -24.54 -8.24 26.20
N ASP A 925 -24.46 -9.16 27.16
CA ASP A 925 -24.21 -8.82 28.58
C ASP A 925 -22.82 -8.21 28.78
N THR A 926 -21.80 -8.76 28.10
CA THR A 926 -20.44 -8.21 28.11
C THR A 926 -20.42 -6.83 27.46
N ALA A 927 -21.12 -6.65 26.34
CA ALA A 927 -21.21 -5.36 25.65
C ALA A 927 -21.84 -4.28 26.53
N ALA A 928 -22.95 -4.60 27.23
CA ALA A 928 -23.63 -3.66 28.13
C ALA A 928 -22.71 -3.24 29.30
N ARG A 929 -22.06 -4.21 29.95
CA ARG A 929 -21.10 -3.95 31.03
C ARG A 929 -19.93 -3.07 30.58
N LEU A 930 -19.36 -3.36 29.40
CA LEU A 930 -18.22 -2.58 28.90
C LEU A 930 -18.65 -1.20 28.41
N LEU A 931 -19.86 -1.03 27.86
CA LEU A 931 -20.40 0.28 27.50
C LEU A 931 -20.54 1.19 28.72
N GLU A 932 -21.05 0.68 29.84
CA GLU A 932 -21.16 1.46 31.09
C GLU A 932 -19.79 1.95 31.56
N LYS A 933 -18.80 1.05 31.61
CA LYS A 933 -17.41 1.41 31.94
C LYS A 933 -16.82 2.42 30.96
N ALA A 934 -17.11 2.28 29.66
CA ALA A 934 -16.60 3.18 28.64
C ALA A 934 -17.19 4.60 28.79
N GLN A 935 -18.49 4.69 29.09
CA GLN A 935 -19.17 5.97 29.32
C GLN A 935 -18.60 6.68 30.56
N GLN A 936 -18.37 5.94 31.65
CA GLN A 936 -17.73 6.47 32.87
C GLN A 936 -16.33 7.00 32.55
N ALA A 937 -15.49 6.20 31.88
CA ALA A 937 -14.11 6.59 31.54
C ALA A 937 -14.05 7.84 30.65
N VAL A 938 -14.98 8.00 29.69
CA VAL A 938 -15.06 9.20 28.83
C VAL A 938 -15.41 10.44 29.65
N ASN A 939 -16.37 10.34 30.58
CA ASN A 939 -16.77 11.45 31.43
C ASN A 939 -15.64 11.85 32.41
N GLU A 940 -14.99 10.86 33.03
CA GLU A 940 -13.85 11.09 33.93
C GLU A 940 -12.69 11.76 33.20
N ARG A 941 -12.36 11.30 31.98
CA ARG A 941 -11.30 11.93 31.19
C ARG A 941 -11.66 13.37 30.83
N TRP A 942 -12.90 13.66 30.44
CA TRP A 942 -13.34 15.03 30.18
C TRP A 942 -13.11 15.95 31.39
N HIS A 943 -13.61 15.54 32.57
CA HIS A 943 -13.45 16.32 33.80
C HIS A 943 -11.99 16.49 34.22
N HIS A 944 -11.16 15.48 34.00
CA HIS A 944 -9.73 15.58 34.28
C HIS A 944 -9.06 16.67 33.43
N TYR A 945 -9.30 16.69 32.11
CA TYR A 945 -8.74 17.72 31.23
C TYR A 945 -9.33 19.12 31.49
N GLU A 946 -10.60 19.20 31.87
CA GLU A 946 -11.23 20.45 32.29
C GLU A 946 -10.55 21.04 33.53
N GLN A 947 -10.25 20.19 34.53
CA GLN A 947 -9.50 20.59 35.72
C GLN A 947 -8.07 21.01 35.38
N LEU A 948 -7.35 20.22 34.57
CA LEU A 948 -6.00 20.55 34.14
C LEU A 948 -5.93 21.90 33.40
N ALA A 949 -6.90 22.19 32.54
CA ALA A 949 -6.96 23.47 31.81
C ALA A 949 -7.22 24.68 32.73
N GLN A 950 -7.70 24.44 33.95
CA GLN A 950 -7.95 25.47 34.95
C GLN A 950 -6.81 25.64 35.95
N LEU A 951 -5.85 24.71 36.02
CA LEU A 951 -4.71 24.85 36.92
C LEU A 951 -3.90 26.11 36.59
N ASP A 952 -3.44 26.79 37.64
CA ASP A 952 -2.39 27.79 37.53
C ASP A 952 -1.06 27.03 37.66
N GLU A 953 -0.27 26.98 36.58
CA GLU A 953 1.06 26.35 36.55
C GLU A 953 2.18 27.35 36.87
#